data_AF-A0A8C6H4N1-F1
#
_entry.id   AF-A0A8C6H4N1-F1
#
_cell.length_a   1.000
_cell.length_b   1.000
_cell.length_c   1.000
_cell.angle_alpha   90.00
_cell.angle_beta   90.00
_cell.angle_gamma   90.00
#
_symmetry.space_group_name_H-M   'P 1'
#
loop_
_entity.id
_entity.type
_entity.pdbx_description
1 polymer ?
#
loop_
_entity_poly.entity_id
_entity_poly.type
_entity_poly.pdbx_seq_one_letter_code
_entity_poly.pdbx_strand_id
1 'polypeptide(L)'
;MREVQGLGNGDQDGQEQGSKRNLLLSGANLRTQVDPQDRSHLPPSRGLAEEHHPLYPGGGRLWSQAVKPERLARARRSKSFQLTSAMSPSAPAIAQCPPPQLSVSEAGPAPPPRATLSGGTTAGSEFWGRRRPSSSASWSSEKQPQGSVRVQRGAAREAAPRVFSRSAGQSHGALRLPSSAAEAGRAEGAMAAGRLPSARAVLAPLFLGLALLSVGPAPARALHNVTAELFGPEAWGTLAAFGDLNSDKQTDLFVLRERNDLIVFLADQSVPYFKPKVKVSLKTLSALVTSVVPGDYDGDSQMDVLLTYFPQNHTNSELGAVIFWGQNQTLDPKNMTILNRTFHDQPLIMDFNGDLIPDVFGITNESSQPQILLGGDLSWHPALTTKSKMRDPHSHAFIDLTEDFTADLFLTTLNASNAFQFEIWENLGGNFSIHSVFEKPKNLVVVGQSAFADFDGDGHMDHLLPGCEDKDCQKSAIYLMRSGTGQWVPVLQDFSNKGTLWGFVPFVHEEQPTTIPIPLTLHIGDYNMDGYPDALAILKNTSGSNQQAFLLENVPCNNASCEEVHRMFKVYWDLAGLNLIKDAIVATFFDIYEDGILDIIVLSKGYTKNDVAIHTLKNNFEADAYFVKVIVLSGLCSNDCPRKITPFGVNQPGPYIMYTTVDANGYLKNGSAGQLSQSAHLALQLPYNVLGLGRSANFLDHLFVGIPRPSGEKSIRKQEWTAIIPNSQLIVIPYPHNVPRSWSAKLYLTPSNIVLLTAVALIGVCIFILAIIAILHWQEKVCFSIQTLVHLLW
;
A
#
# COMPACT_ATOMS: atom_id res chain seq x y z
N MET A 1 -7.38 -23.31 59.09
CA MET A 1 -7.73 -24.49 59.92
C MET A 1 -7.38 -25.72 59.09
N ARG A 2 -6.55 -26.67 59.49
CA ARG A 2 -5.61 -26.85 60.60
C ARG A 2 -4.64 -27.92 60.09
N GLU A 3 -3.34 -27.71 60.29
CA GLU A 3 -2.30 -28.73 60.18
C GLU A 3 -2.57 -29.92 61.12
N VAL A 4 -1.95 -31.08 60.86
CA VAL A 4 -0.85 -31.64 61.67
C VAL A 4 -0.46 -33.03 61.15
N GLN A 5 0.79 -33.10 60.66
CA GLN A 5 1.89 -34.07 60.88
C GLN A 5 1.65 -35.59 60.96
N GLY A 6 2.58 -36.33 60.34
CA GLY A 6 2.86 -37.73 60.67
C GLY A 6 4.06 -38.31 59.92
N LEU A 7 5.25 -37.78 60.24
CA LEU A 7 6.59 -38.35 60.08
C LEU A 7 6.68 -39.88 60.36
N GLY A 8 7.50 -40.60 59.57
CA GLY A 8 8.04 -41.92 59.90
C GLY A 8 9.25 -42.28 59.03
N ASN A 9 10.44 -42.28 59.64
CA ASN A 9 11.77 -42.68 59.12
C ASN A 9 11.78 -44.11 58.52
N GLY A 10 12.60 -44.43 57.51
CA GLY A 10 14.01 -44.89 57.64
C GLY A 10 14.05 -46.38 58.03
N ASP A 11 14.93 -47.28 57.57
CA ASP A 11 16.18 -47.23 56.81
C ASP A 11 16.61 -48.72 56.60
N GLN A 12 17.61 -48.97 55.73
CA GLN A 12 18.47 -50.20 55.63
C GLN A 12 17.85 -51.48 55.01
N ASP A 13 18.49 -52.19 54.07
CA ASP A 13 19.85 -52.77 54.09
C ASP A 13 20.43 -53.05 52.68
N GLY A 14 21.77 -53.12 52.57
CA GLY A 14 22.42 -54.07 51.65
C GLY A 14 23.54 -53.55 50.75
N GLN A 15 24.77 -53.52 51.27
CA GLN A 15 26.03 -53.26 50.56
C GLN A 15 26.53 -54.41 49.66
N GLU A 16 27.28 -53.99 48.62
CA GLU A 16 28.53 -54.57 48.06
C GLU A 16 28.60 -55.94 47.34
N GLN A 17 29.01 -55.81 46.07
CA GLN A 17 30.09 -56.50 45.33
C GLN A 17 30.17 -58.05 45.27
N GLY A 18 30.18 -58.56 44.03
CA GLY A 18 30.73 -59.88 43.67
C GLY A 18 30.62 -60.19 42.17
N SER A 19 31.75 -60.55 41.54
CA SER A 19 32.01 -60.55 40.09
C SER A 19 32.10 -61.95 39.45
N LYS A 20 32.08 -61.99 38.10
CA LYS A 20 32.52 -63.02 37.11
C LYS A 20 31.44 -64.04 36.65
N ARG A 21 31.29 -64.40 35.36
CA ARG A 21 32.32 -64.67 34.31
C ARG A 21 31.68 -64.82 32.88
N ASN A 22 32.34 -64.23 31.85
CA ASN A 22 32.66 -64.73 30.48
C ASN A 22 31.54 -65.23 29.49
N LEU A 23 31.58 -65.10 28.14
CA LEU A 23 32.67 -65.07 27.14
C LEU A 23 32.17 -64.67 25.70
N LEU A 24 32.90 -63.78 25.00
CA LEU A 24 33.40 -63.73 23.59
C LEU A 24 32.56 -63.67 22.26
N LEU A 25 33.02 -62.71 21.40
CA LEU A 25 33.23 -62.67 19.91
C LEU A 25 32.00 -62.67 18.96
N SER A 26 31.96 -62.09 17.75
CA SER A 26 32.67 -61.09 16.92
C SER A 26 31.96 -61.12 15.54
N GLY A 27 31.96 -60.05 14.74
CA GLY A 27 31.84 -60.21 13.27
C GLY A 27 30.98 -59.21 12.51
N ALA A 28 31.53 -58.70 11.41
CA ALA A 28 31.01 -57.67 10.51
C ALA A 28 30.50 -58.26 9.17
N ASN A 29 29.88 -57.39 8.36
CA ASN A 29 29.62 -57.50 6.90
C ASN A 29 28.57 -58.57 6.48
N LEU A 30 27.87 -58.57 5.34
CA LEU A 30 27.86 -57.92 4.02
C LEU A 30 26.37 -57.81 3.58
N ARG A 31 25.89 -56.79 2.86
CA ARG A 31 25.95 -56.61 1.39
C ARG A 31 25.37 -57.79 0.57
N THR A 32 24.22 -57.56 -0.06
CA THR A 32 23.87 -58.12 -1.38
C THR A 32 23.09 -57.08 -2.19
N GLN A 33 23.75 -56.57 -3.24
CA GLN A 33 23.10 -56.05 -4.45
C GLN A 33 22.37 -57.20 -5.17
N VAL A 34 21.41 -56.86 -6.03
CA VAL A 34 21.45 -57.09 -7.50
C VAL A 34 20.02 -56.95 -8.09
N ASP A 35 19.91 -56.07 -9.09
CA ASP A 35 18.88 -55.90 -10.15
C ASP A 35 18.72 -57.22 -10.98
N PRO A 36 18.00 -57.39 -12.11
CA PRO A 36 17.08 -56.52 -12.85
C PRO A 36 15.83 -57.22 -13.47
N GLN A 37 15.07 -56.45 -14.26
CA GLN A 37 14.47 -56.83 -15.56
C GLN A 37 13.16 -57.66 -15.69
N ASP A 38 12.20 -57.01 -16.36
CA ASP A 38 11.52 -57.41 -17.62
C ASP A 38 10.07 -57.95 -17.62
N ARG A 39 9.25 -57.33 -18.49
CA ARG A 39 8.03 -57.80 -19.19
C ARG A 39 6.80 -58.16 -18.31
N SER A 40 5.53 -57.93 -18.67
CA SER A 40 4.86 -57.93 -19.98
C SER A 40 3.41 -57.38 -19.88
N HIS A 41 2.98 -56.76 -20.98
CA HIS A 41 1.65 -56.60 -21.57
C HIS A 41 0.40 -57.38 -21.05
N LEU A 42 -0.71 -56.61 -20.97
CA LEU A 42 -2.12 -56.91 -21.41
C LEU A 42 -2.97 -57.94 -20.60
N PRO A 43 -4.33 -57.97 -20.73
CA PRO A 43 -5.35 -56.90 -20.63
C PRO A 43 -6.66 -57.40 -19.89
N PRO A 44 -7.94 -57.07 -20.23
CA PRO A 44 -8.98 -56.74 -19.23
C PRO A 44 -10.26 -57.64 -19.23
N SER A 45 -11.13 -57.51 -18.22
CA SER A 45 -12.56 -57.95 -18.26
C SER A 45 -13.29 -57.53 -16.98
N ARG A 46 -14.29 -56.62 -16.98
CA ARG A 46 -15.75 -56.81 -17.20
C ARG A 46 -16.45 -57.87 -16.32
N GLY A 47 -17.34 -57.39 -15.42
CA GLY A 47 -18.76 -57.78 -15.39
C GLY A 47 -19.37 -58.42 -14.12
N LEU A 48 -20.41 -57.73 -13.57
CA LEU A 48 -21.68 -58.25 -12.96
C LEU A 48 -21.59 -58.99 -11.59
N ALA A 49 -22.56 -59.04 -10.66
CA ALA A 49 -23.89 -58.48 -10.32
C ALA A 49 -24.14 -58.87 -8.82
N GLU A 50 -24.96 -58.23 -7.96
CA GLU A 50 -26.38 -58.52 -7.62
C GLU A 50 -26.69 -57.77 -6.28
N GLU A 51 -27.72 -56.92 -6.20
CA GLU A 51 -29.10 -57.10 -5.65
C GLU A 51 -29.30 -57.10 -4.12
N HIS A 52 -30.16 -56.18 -3.61
CA HIS A 52 -31.43 -56.50 -2.92
C HIS A 52 -32.23 -55.24 -2.48
N HIS A 53 -33.54 -55.24 -2.76
CA HIS A 53 -34.61 -54.34 -2.27
C HIS A 53 -35.28 -54.87 -0.98
N PRO A 54 -36.08 -54.07 -0.23
CA PRO A 54 -37.55 -54.17 -0.39
C PRO A 54 -38.40 -52.87 -0.17
N LEU A 55 -39.41 -52.71 -1.05
CA LEU A 55 -40.87 -52.41 -0.91
C LEU A 55 -41.50 -51.38 0.08
N TYR A 56 -42.47 -50.63 -0.50
CA TYR A 56 -43.48 -49.65 -0.01
C TYR A 56 -44.73 -50.26 0.71
N PRO A 57 -45.64 -49.46 1.35
CA PRO A 57 -46.88 -48.93 0.69
C PRO A 57 -47.26 -47.47 1.14
N GLY A 58 -47.78 -46.54 0.32
CA GLY A 58 -49.15 -46.37 -0.24
C GLY A 58 -50.05 -45.53 0.71
N GLY A 59 -50.84 -44.49 0.38
CA GLY A 59 -51.22 -43.72 -0.81
C GLY A 59 -52.32 -42.69 -0.41
N GLY A 60 -52.68 -41.71 -1.27
CA GLY A 60 -53.88 -40.86 -1.09
C GLY A 60 -53.86 -39.49 -1.79
N ARG A 61 -54.84 -39.22 -2.66
CA ARG A 61 -54.94 -38.11 -3.65
C ARG A 61 -55.68 -36.88 -3.10
N LEU A 62 -55.46 -35.67 -3.67
CA LEU A 62 -56.50 -34.84 -4.33
C LEU A 62 -55.97 -33.49 -4.91
N TRP A 63 -56.11 -33.35 -6.24
CA TRP A 63 -56.44 -32.19 -7.11
C TRP A 63 -56.10 -30.73 -6.71
N SER A 64 -55.42 -30.00 -7.61
CA SER A 64 -56.07 -29.06 -8.56
C SER A 64 -55.10 -28.24 -9.45
N GLN A 65 -55.44 -28.24 -10.74
CA GLN A 65 -55.34 -27.21 -11.79
C GLN A 65 -53.99 -26.59 -12.22
N ALA A 66 -53.68 -26.88 -13.49
CA ALA A 66 -52.74 -26.19 -14.36
C ALA A 66 -53.36 -24.93 -14.97
N VAL A 67 -52.54 -23.87 -15.16
CA VAL A 67 -52.81 -22.77 -16.10
C VAL A 67 -51.49 -22.36 -16.79
N LYS A 68 -51.47 -22.47 -18.12
CA LYS A 68 -50.47 -21.89 -19.05
C LYS A 68 -50.53 -20.36 -19.02
N PRO A 69 -49.50 -19.68 -19.56
CA PRO A 69 -49.81 -18.52 -20.41
C PRO A 69 -49.26 -18.64 -21.82
N GLU A 70 -50.05 -18.07 -22.71
CA GLU A 70 -49.92 -18.02 -24.16
C GLU A 70 -48.85 -17.02 -24.65
N ARG A 71 -48.45 -17.27 -25.89
CA ARG A 71 -47.73 -16.35 -26.77
C ARG A 71 -48.56 -15.07 -26.99
N LEU A 72 -47.92 -13.92 -26.81
CA LEU A 72 -48.35 -12.66 -27.40
C LEU A 72 -47.17 -12.05 -28.18
N ALA A 73 -47.29 -12.10 -29.49
CA ALA A 73 -46.47 -11.33 -30.41
C ALA A 73 -46.90 -9.85 -30.35
N ARG A 74 -45.95 -8.95 -30.09
CA ARG A 74 -46.08 -7.55 -30.50
C ARG A 74 -44.72 -6.93 -30.77
N ALA A 75 -44.60 -6.41 -31.99
CA ALA A 75 -43.45 -5.75 -32.56
C ALA A 75 -42.99 -4.52 -31.76
N ARG A 76 -41.67 -4.36 -31.59
CA ARG A 76 -41.03 -3.04 -31.52
C ARG A 76 -39.72 -3.05 -32.30
N ARG A 77 -39.58 -2.01 -33.11
CA ARG A 77 -38.52 -1.67 -34.05
C ARG A 77 -37.14 -1.70 -33.39
N SER A 78 -36.21 -2.44 -33.97
CA SER A 78 -34.77 -2.19 -33.85
C SER A 78 -34.37 -1.14 -34.90
N LYS A 79 -33.72 -0.06 -34.46
CA LYS A 79 -32.85 0.75 -35.32
C LYS A 79 -31.42 0.43 -34.90
N SER A 80 -30.80 -0.47 -35.64
CA SER A 80 -29.36 -0.71 -35.63
C SER A 80 -28.70 0.28 -36.58
N PHE A 81 -27.81 1.12 -36.06
CA PHE A 81 -26.84 1.85 -36.88
C PHE A 81 -25.55 1.02 -36.90
N GLN A 82 -25.27 0.39 -38.04
CA GLN A 82 -23.95 -0.12 -38.39
C GLN A 82 -23.21 1.01 -39.11
N LEU A 83 -22.01 1.37 -38.65
CA LEU A 83 -21.06 2.15 -39.43
C LEU A 83 -20.02 1.17 -39.99
N THR A 84 -20.11 0.90 -41.28
CA THR A 84 -19.08 0.25 -42.08
C THR A 84 -18.19 1.33 -42.71
N SER A 85 -16.88 1.22 -42.50
CA SER A 85 -15.89 2.06 -43.17
C SER A 85 -15.53 1.48 -44.53
N ALA A 86 -15.74 2.23 -45.61
CA ALA A 86 -14.98 2.07 -46.85
C ALA A 86 -15.05 3.36 -47.68
N MET A 87 -13.89 3.73 -48.26
CA MET A 87 -13.66 4.64 -49.39
C MET A 87 -13.51 6.15 -49.13
N SER A 88 -12.26 6.61 -49.31
CA SER A 88 -11.90 7.91 -49.92
C SER A 88 -11.78 7.73 -51.45
N PRO A 89 -11.49 8.75 -52.31
CA PRO A 89 -11.52 10.22 -52.14
C PRO A 89 -12.24 10.96 -53.30
N SER A 90 -12.59 12.24 -53.13
CA SER A 90 -12.52 13.29 -54.20
C SER A 90 -13.03 14.63 -53.69
N ALA A 91 -12.18 15.65 -53.73
CA ALA A 91 -12.54 17.06 -53.56
C ALA A 91 -12.04 17.86 -54.78
N PRO A 92 -12.80 18.85 -55.30
CA PRO A 92 -12.40 19.59 -56.49
C PRO A 92 -11.47 20.77 -56.14
N ALA A 93 -10.56 21.05 -57.06
CA ALA A 93 -9.61 22.15 -57.02
C ALA A 93 -10.26 23.50 -57.36
N ILE A 94 -9.83 24.56 -56.67
CA ILE A 94 -9.88 25.94 -57.16
C ILE A 94 -8.47 26.52 -57.02
N ALA A 95 -7.95 27.01 -58.14
CA ALA A 95 -6.63 27.61 -58.30
C ALA A 95 -6.65 29.11 -57.97
N GLN A 96 -5.53 29.64 -57.45
CA GLN A 96 -4.97 30.95 -57.82
C GLN A 96 -3.53 31.14 -57.28
N CYS A 97 -2.77 32.00 -57.99
CA CYS A 97 -1.31 32.04 -58.16
C CYS A 97 -0.49 32.74 -57.04
N PRO A 98 0.86 32.55 -56.99
CA PRO A 98 1.76 33.06 -55.95
C PRO A 98 2.56 34.32 -56.37
N PRO A 99 3.19 35.01 -55.40
CA PRO A 99 4.51 35.64 -55.65
C PRO A 99 5.48 35.52 -54.44
N PRO A 100 6.73 36.02 -54.52
CA PRO A 100 7.87 35.49 -55.28
C PRO A 100 9.01 34.97 -54.38
N GLN A 101 9.95 34.25 -54.99
CA GLN A 101 11.17 33.70 -54.36
C GLN A 101 12.19 34.79 -53.99
N LEU A 102 12.90 34.56 -52.88
CA LEU A 102 14.21 35.15 -52.58
C LEU A 102 15.17 34.01 -52.24
N SER A 103 16.17 33.84 -53.10
CA SER A 103 17.28 32.89 -52.99
C SER A 103 18.45 33.53 -52.24
N VAL A 104 19.05 32.83 -51.28
CA VAL A 104 20.48 32.92 -50.99
C VAL A 104 21.01 31.52 -50.67
N SER A 105 22.08 31.17 -51.40
CA SER A 105 22.87 29.94 -51.38
C SER A 105 24.06 30.02 -50.42
N GLU A 106 24.49 28.87 -49.87
CA GLU A 106 25.88 28.40 -49.61
C GLU A 106 25.86 27.44 -48.40
N ALA A 107 26.69 26.43 -48.23
CA ALA A 107 27.49 25.52 -49.04
C ALA A 107 27.97 24.43 -48.03
N GLY A 108 28.04 23.15 -48.43
CA GLY A 108 28.61 22.08 -47.58
C GLY A 108 30.13 22.23 -47.36
N PRO A 109 30.83 21.29 -46.68
CA PRO A 109 30.80 19.88 -47.09
C PRO A 109 30.91 18.83 -45.95
N ALA A 110 30.67 17.58 -46.35
CA ALA A 110 30.80 16.35 -45.56
C ALA A 110 32.12 15.57 -45.92
N PRO A 111 32.28 14.29 -45.51
CA PRO A 111 33.33 13.72 -44.64
C PRO A 111 34.45 13.00 -45.43
N PRO A 112 35.44 12.28 -44.81
CA PRO A 112 35.37 10.80 -44.64
C PRO A 112 36.34 10.21 -43.54
N PRO A 113 36.77 8.91 -43.53
CA PRO A 113 36.04 7.66 -43.29
C PRO A 113 36.67 6.69 -42.24
N ARG A 114 36.02 5.52 -42.06
CA ARG A 114 36.32 4.31 -41.24
C ARG A 114 37.75 3.72 -41.34
N ALA A 115 38.17 3.02 -40.27
CA ALA A 115 38.96 1.78 -40.36
C ALA A 115 38.72 0.81 -39.17
N THR A 116 38.73 -0.48 -39.51
CA THR A 116 38.63 -1.71 -38.71
C THR A 116 40.00 -2.22 -38.23
N LEU A 117 40.00 -3.15 -37.24
CA LEU A 117 40.87 -4.35 -37.03
C LEU A 117 41.62 -4.48 -35.67
N SER A 118 41.21 -5.52 -34.93
CA SER A 118 41.98 -6.66 -34.36
C SER A 118 43.36 -6.51 -33.68
N GLY A 119 43.50 -7.25 -32.56
CA GLY A 119 44.74 -7.85 -32.03
C GLY A 119 45.60 -6.90 -31.19
N GLY A 120 46.24 -7.26 -30.09
CA GLY A 120 46.49 -8.53 -29.41
C GLY A 120 47.67 -8.31 -28.45
N THR A 121 47.71 -9.10 -27.37
CA THR A 121 48.91 -9.56 -26.63
C THR A 121 49.82 -8.58 -25.85
N THR A 122 50.09 -9.03 -24.61
CA THR A 122 51.38 -9.00 -23.86
C THR A 122 51.93 -7.64 -23.42
N ALA A 123 52.68 -7.48 -22.33
CA ALA A 123 53.06 -8.26 -21.16
C ALA A 123 54.01 -7.34 -20.36
N GLY A 124 54.13 -7.59 -19.06
CA GLY A 124 55.27 -7.16 -18.25
C GLY A 124 55.20 -5.72 -17.74
N SER A 125 55.79 -5.38 -16.61
CA SER A 125 56.54 -6.15 -15.62
C SER A 125 56.88 -5.15 -14.51
N GLU A 126 56.88 -5.64 -13.28
CA GLU A 126 57.84 -5.36 -12.20
C GLU A 126 58.47 -3.96 -12.05
N PHE A 127 58.42 -3.37 -10.85
CA PHE A 127 59.55 -3.48 -9.90
C PHE A 127 59.26 -2.77 -8.56
N TRP A 128 59.45 -3.55 -7.49
CA TRP A 128 60.00 -3.28 -6.16
C TRP A 128 60.31 -1.85 -5.68
N GLY A 129 59.97 -1.59 -4.40
CA GLY A 129 60.49 -0.45 -3.64
C GLY A 129 60.22 -0.46 -2.13
N ARG A 130 60.83 -1.43 -1.43
CA ARG A 130 61.24 -1.47 0.00
C ARG A 130 60.88 -0.30 0.97
N ARG A 131 60.35 -0.70 2.15
CA ARG A 131 60.91 -0.56 3.54
C ARG A 131 61.56 0.80 3.89
N ARG A 132 61.32 1.48 5.02
CA ARG A 132 61.20 1.06 6.44
C ARG A 132 60.99 2.34 7.32
N PRO A 133 61.06 2.33 8.68
CA PRO A 133 60.09 2.98 9.57
C PRO A 133 60.70 4.04 10.53
N SER A 134 59.86 4.64 11.38
CA SER A 134 60.22 5.21 12.70
C SER A 134 58.93 5.67 13.39
N SER A 135 58.46 5.14 14.54
CA SER A 135 59.01 5.08 15.90
C SER A 135 59.11 6.42 16.62
N SER A 136 58.26 6.62 17.64
CA SER A 136 58.54 7.13 19.01
C SER A 136 57.19 7.53 19.64
N ALA A 137 56.71 6.82 20.67
CA ALA A 137 57.04 6.94 22.11
C ALA A 137 56.46 8.22 22.73
N SER A 138 55.96 8.30 23.97
CA SER A 138 55.57 7.40 25.07
C SER A 138 55.06 8.35 26.20
N TRP A 139 54.71 7.80 27.37
CA TRP A 139 54.28 8.41 28.67
C TRP A 139 52.77 8.33 28.93
N SER A 140 52.27 7.38 29.75
CA SER A 140 52.31 7.25 31.23
C SER A 140 51.65 8.44 31.94
N SER A 141 50.84 8.34 32.98
CA SER A 141 50.23 7.27 33.78
C SER A 141 49.29 8.00 34.77
N GLU A 142 48.41 7.24 35.42
CA GLU A 142 48.09 7.39 36.85
C GLU A 142 46.79 8.10 37.30
N LYS A 143 46.14 7.37 38.22
CA LYS A 143 45.32 7.79 39.39
C LYS A 143 43.81 8.05 39.24
N GLN A 144 43.07 7.06 39.77
CA GLN A 144 41.85 7.26 40.58
C GLN A 144 42.11 8.25 41.74
N PRO A 145 41.03 8.80 42.33
CA PRO A 145 40.66 8.27 43.65
C PRO A 145 39.14 8.05 43.85
N GLN A 146 38.85 7.16 44.80
CA GLN A 146 37.58 7.03 45.50
C GLN A 146 37.29 8.26 46.39
N GLY A 147 36.01 8.56 46.59
CA GLY A 147 35.52 9.47 47.63
C GLY A 147 34.03 9.28 47.85
N SER A 148 33.64 9.04 49.09
CA SER A 148 32.38 8.45 49.53
C SER A 148 31.55 9.43 50.39
N VAL A 149 30.22 9.18 50.44
CA VAL A 149 29.26 9.51 51.51
C VAL A 149 28.88 10.99 51.75
N ARG A 150 27.60 11.35 51.53
CA ARG A 150 26.68 11.72 52.63
C ARG A 150 25.19 11.74 52.27
N VAL A 151 24.44 11.13 53.17
CA VAL A 151 22.99 11.16 53.38
C VAL A 151 22.52 12.55 53.81
N GLN A 152 21.37 13.01 53.30
CA GLN A 152 20.42 13.78 54.12
C GLN A 152 18.96 13.47 53.72
N ARG A 153 18.23 12.98 54.72
CA ARG A 153 16.77 12.92 54.79
C ARG A 153 16.22 14.33 55.02
N GLY A 154 15.10 14.65 54.38
CA GLY A 154 14.20 15.74 54.75
C GLY A 154 12.77 15.33 54.42
N ALA A 155 11.96 15.14 55.45
CA ALA A 155 10.55 14.74 55.38
C ALA A 155 9.63 15.93 55.67
N ALA A 156 8.36 15.74 55.27
CA ALA A 156 7.13 16.47 55.64
C ALA A 156 6.82 17.74 54.80
N ARG A 157 5.57 18.03 54.38
CA ARG A 157 4.24 17.72 54.92
C ARG A 157 3.15 17.71 53.84
N GLU A 158 2.07 17.00 54.16
CA GLU A 158 0.72 17.10 53.61
C GLU A 158 0.17 18.52 53.55
N ALA A 159 -0.67 18.81 52.55
CA ALA A 159 -2.02 19.35 52.74
C ALA A 159 -2.76 19.51 51.39
N ALA A 160 -3.86 18.78 51.26
CA ALA A 160 -5.06 19.20 50.54
C ALA A 160 -6.23 19.03 51.54
N PRO A 161 -7.48 19.48 51.29
CA PRO A 161 -8.02 20.32 50.22
C PRO A 161 -8.84 21.51 50.79
N ARG A 162 -9.31 22.45 49.95
CA ARG A 162 -10.50 23.27 50.28
C ARG A 162 -11.23 23.79 49.05
N VAL A 163 -12.49 23.40 48.99
CA VAL A 163 -13.61 23.93 48.19
C VAL A 163 -14.03 25.28 48.78
N PHE A 164 -14.39 26.29 47.96
CA PHE A 164 -15.62 27.10 48.11
C PHE A 164 -15.84 28.05 46.92
N SER A 165 -17.10 28.47 46.82
CA SER A 165 -17.89 28.97 45.70
C SER A 165 -17.90 30.50 45.44
N ARG A 166 -18.34 30.85 44.21
CA ARG A 166 -19.21 31.98 43.78
C ARG A 166 -18.79 33.46 43.96
N SER A 167 -18.78 34.16 42.81
CA SER A 167 -19.54 35.38 42.44
C SER A 167 -18.77 36.67 42.03
N ALA A 168 -19.09 37.11 40.80
CA ALA A 168 -19.40 38.46 40.29
C ALA A 168 -18.46 39.69 40.47
N GLY A 169 -18.26 40.42 39.34
CA GLY A 169 -17.82 41.82 39.28
C GLY A 169 -16.76 42.09 38.18
N GLN A 170 -17.14 42.23 36.90
CA GLN A 170 -17.21 43.49 36.13
C GLN A 170 -15.92 44.34 36.03
N SER A 171 -15.40 44.51 34.81
CA SER A 171 -15.35 45.81 34.11
C SER A 171 -15.04 45.64 32.61
N HIS A 172 -15.76 46.41 31.79
CA HIS A 172 -15.74 46.47 30.33
C HIS A 172 -14.89 47.65 29.84
N GLY A 173 -14.32 47.52 28.63
CA GLY A 173 -13.93 48.64 27.77
C GLY A 173 -14.32 48.32 26.32
N ALA A 174 -15.16 49.16 25.71
CA ALA A 174 -15.72 49.02 24.37
C ALA A 174 -15.60 50.34 23.58
N LEU A 175 -15.40 50.28 22.27
CA LEU A 175 -15.67 51.35 21.28
C LEU A 175 -15.99 50.66 19.93
N ARG A 176 -17.25 50.54 19.51
CA ARG A 176 -18.22 51.46 18.87
C ARG A 176 -17.96 51.80 17.38
N LEU A 177 -18.85 51.24 16.55
CA LEU A 177 -19.28 51.67 15.21
C LEU A 177 -20.00 53.04 15.26
N PRO A 178 -20.19 53.69 14.10
CA PRO A 178 -21.43 54.45 13.88
C PRO A 178 -22.14 54.08 12.57
N SER A 179 -23.47 54.11 12.64
CA SER A 179 -24.41 54.24 11.53
C SER A 179 -25.14 55.58 11.65
N SER A 180 -25.47 56.22 10.52
CA SER A 180 -26.53 57.23 10.46
C SER A 180 -27.15 57.26 9.06
N ALA A 181 -28.48 57.31 9.00
CA ALA A 181 -29.29 57.46 7.80
C ALA A 181 -30.20 58.70 7.92
N ALA A 182 -30.55 59.26 6.74
CA ALA A 182 -31.59 60.27 6.41
C ALA A 182 -31.37 61.71 6.97
N GLU A 183 -31.67 62.81 6.29
CA GLU A 183 -32.79 63.10 5.38
C GLU A 183 -32.60 64.45 4.60
N ALA A 184 -33.40 64.63 3.53
CA ALA A 184 -33.90 65.88 2.92
C ALA A 184 -33.10 66.70 1.87
N GLY A 185 -33.67 66.80 0.64
CA GLY A 185 -34.14 68.11 0.13
C GLY A 185 -33.46 68.82 -1.07
N ARG A 186 -33.84 68.42 -2.30
CA ARG A 186 -34.32 69.24 -3.46
C ARG A 186 -33.45 70.30 -4.19
N ALA A 187 -33.56 70.26 -5.54
CA ALA A 187 -33.38 71.30 -6.60
C ALA A 187 -31.94 71.73 -6.90
N GLU A 188 -31.49 72.10 -8.12
CA GLU A 188 -31.96 72.22 -9.51
C GLU A 188 -30.68 72.55 -10.34
N GLY A 189 -30.70 72.43 -11.68
CA GLY A 189 -29.83 73.28 -12.53
C GLY A 189 -28.90 72.61 -13.56
N ALA A 190 -29.47 72.30 -14.72
CA ALA A 190 -29.00 72.52 -16.11
C ALA A 190 -27.50 72.49 -16.53
N MET A 191 -27.28 71.70 -17.60
CA MET A 191 -26.46 71.90 -18.82
C MET A 191 -25.10 72.63 -18.74
N ALA A 192 -24.03 72.00 -19.23
CA ALA A 192 -23.61 72.09 -20.66
C ALA A 192 -22.20 71.51 -20.92
N ALA A 193 -22.10 70.80 -22.04
CA ALA A 193 -20.98 70.69 -22.99
C ALA A 193 -19.58 70.26 -22.52
N GLY A 194 -19.09 69.16 -23.12
CA GLY A 194 -17.74 69.17 -23.69
C GLY A 194 -16.89 67.90 -23.59
N ARG A 195 -16.94 67.10 -24.66
CA ARG A 195 -15.85 66.29 -25.24
C ARG A 195 -15.42 64.99 -24.54
N LEU A 196 -15.63 63.87 -25.26
CA LEU A 196 -14.86 62.63 -25.13
C LEU A 196 -13.35 62.90 -25.35
N PRO A 197 -12.50 62.14 -24.64
CA PRO A 197 -11.33 61.57 -25.29
C PRO A 197 -11.22 60.03 -25.11
N SER A 198 -11.06 59.39 -26.28
CA SER A 198 -10.42 58.12 -26.65
C SER A 198 -10.30 56.95 -25.65
N ALA A 199 -10.68 55.77 -26.16
CA ALA A 199 -10.65 54.43 -25.57
C ALA A 199 -9.25 53.83 -25.25
N ARG A 200 -8.23 54.66 -24.97
CA ARG A 200 -6.89 54.19 -24.59
C ARG A 200 -6.51 54.43 -23.12
N ALA A 201 -7.40 55.01 -22.30
CA ALA A 201 -7.13 55.30 -20.89
C ALA A 201 -7.71 54.29 -19.87
N VAL A 202 -8.38 53.22 -20.32
CA VAL A 202 -9.03 52.22 -19.41
C VAL A 202 -8.27 50.89 -19.33
N LEU A 203 -7.29 50.64 -20.20
CA LEU A 203 -6.56 49.36 -20.26
C LEU A 203 -5.27 49.32 -19.41
N ALA A 204 -4.74 50.46 -18.96
CA ALA A 204 -3.52 50.49 -18.14
C ALA A 204 -3.67 50.03 -16.67
N PRO A 205 -4.79 50.28 -15.94
CA PRO A 205 -4.89 49.85 -14.54
C PRO A 205 -5.27 48.37 -14.38
N LEU A 206 -5.75 47.72 -15.46
CA LEU A 206 -6.13 46.29 -15.43
C LEU A 206 -4.91 45.36 -15.50
N PHE A 207 -3.85 45.75 -16.20
CA PHE A 207 -2.62 44.96 -16.26
C PHE A 207 -1.73 45.10 -15.02
N LEU A 208 -1.78 46.25 -14.32
CA LEU A 208 -1.03 46.42 -13.06
C LEU A 208 -1.69 45.70 -11.87
N GLY A 209 -3.03 45.57 -11.89
CA GLY A 209 -3.78 44.79 -10.90
C GLY A 209 -3.59 43.28 -11.03
N LEU A 210 -3.40 42.76 -12.24
CA LEU A 210 -3.09 41.33 -12.46
C LEU A 210 -1.63 40.96 -12.12
N ALA A 211 -0.68 41.89 -12.27
CA ALA A 211 0.73 41.61 -11.95
C ALA A 211 0.98 41.42 -10.44
N LEU A 212 0.21 42.10 -9.58
CA LEU A 212 0.34 42.01 -8.11
C LEU A 212 -0.34 40.79 -7.48
N LEU A 213 -1.07 39.99 -8.25
CA LEU A 213 -1.65 38.71 -7.81
C LEU A 213 -0.74 37.50 -8.10
N SER A 214 0.42 37.71 -8.71
CA SER A 214 1.33 36.64 -9.17
C SER A 214 2.51 36.33 -8.24
N VAL A 215 2.57 36.95 -7.06
CA VAL A 215 3.56 36.62 -6.02
C VAL A 215 2.83 36.18 -4.76
N GLY A 216 2.09 35.09 -4.86
CA GLY A 216 1.74 34.30 -3.68
C GLY A 216 2.99 33.61 -3.14
N PRO A 217 3.12 33.41 -1.81
CA PRO A 217 4.16 32.52 -1.29
C PRO A 217 4.02 31.16 -1.96
N ALA A 218 5.16 30.52 -2.30
CA ALA A 218 5.15 29.13 -2.77
C ALA A 218 4.28 28.29 -1.82
N PRO A 219 3.39 27.41 -2.34
CA PRO A 219 2.51 26.62 -1.49
C PRO A 219 3.37 25.87 -0.49
N ALA A 220 3.23 26.22 0.79
CA ALA A 220 3.86 25.45 1.83
C ALA A 220 3.26 24.04 1.71
N ARG A 221 4.11 23.03 1.45
CA ARG A 221 3.78 21.60 1.58
C ARG A 221 3.34 21.38 3.03
N ALA A 222 2.07 21.61 3.31
CA ALA A 222 1.51 21.66 4.64
C ALA A 222 0.53 20.50 4.79
N LEU A 223 0.83 19.62 5.74
CA LEU A 223 -0.12 18.62 6.18
C LEU A 223 -1.19 19.28 7.05
N HIS A 224 -2.46 19.05 6.74
CA HIS A 224 -3.59 19.58 7.48
C HIS A 224 -4.24 18.49 8.32
N ASN A 225 -4.41 18.71 9.63
CA ASN A 225 -5.04 17.72 10.49
C ASN A 225 -6.56 17.67 10.22
N VAL A 226 -7.06 16.52 9.79
CA VAL A 226 -8.48 16.27 9.47
C VAL A 226 -9.13 15.23 10.40
N THR A 227 -8.43 14.83 11.47
CA THR A 227 -8.84 13.77 12.40
C THR A 227 -10.27 13.92 12.91
N ALA A 228 -10.64 15.13 13.35
CA ALA A 228 -11.96 15.39 13.91
C ALA A 228 -13.08 15.31 12.86
N GLU A 229 -12.79 15.63 11.60
CA GLU A 229 -13.73 15.53 10.50
C GLU A 229 -13.94 14.07 10.08
N LEU A 230 -12.89 13.25 10.15
CA LEU A 230 -12.96 11.85 9.79
C LEU A 230 -13.64 10.98 10.85
N PHE A 231 -13.25 11.14 12.12
CA PHE A 231 -13.66 10.23 13.19
C PHE A 231 -14.54 10.88 14.27
N GLY A 232 -14.65 12.21 14.30
CA GLY A 232 -15.26 12.91 15.44
C GLY A 232 -14.56 12.53 16.76
N PRO A 233 -15.30 12.08 17.79
CA PRO A 233 -14.71 11.64 19.05
C PRO A 233 -14.13 10.22 19.03
N GLU A 234 -14.25 9.48 17.92
CA GLU A 234 -13.90 8.07 17.80
C GLU A 234 -12.47 7.83 17.27
N ALA A 235 -11.59 8.84 17.31
CA ALA A 235 -10.23 8.81 16.77
C ALA A 235 -9.22 8.04 17.65
N TRP A 236 -9.53 6.81 18.02
CA TRP A 236 -8.70 5.98 18.90
C TRP A 236 -8.81 4.49 18.61
N GLY A 237 -7.75 3.75 18.94
CA GLY A 237 -7.52 2.35 18.62
C GLY A 237 -6.28 2.15 17.75
N THR A 238 -5.92 0.90 17.53
CA THR A 238 -4.83 0.53 16.61
C THR A 238 -5.43 0.23 15.25
N LEU A 239 -5.14 1.08 14.26
CA LEU A 239 -5.43 0.76 12.85
C LEU A 239 -4.60 -0.47 12.45
N ALA A 240 -5.28 -1.52 12.00
CA ALA A 240 -4.67 -2.83 11.75
C ALA A 240 -4.73 -3.28 10.28
N ALA A 241 -5.74 -2.86 9.53
CA ALA A 241 -5.88 -3.18 8.12
C ALA A 241 -6.82 -2.22 7.36
N PHE A 242 -6.84 -2.39 6.04
CA PHE A 242 -7.68 -1.69 5.08
C PHE A 242 -8.43 -2.71 4.20
N GLY A 243 -9.64 -2.38 3.75
CA GLY A 243 -10.45 -3.23 2.87
C GLY A 243 -11.81 -2.60 2.60
N ASP A 244 -12.64 -3.18 1.73
CA ASP A 244 -13.98 -2.67 1.39
C ASP A 244 -15.05 -3.70 1.81
N LEU A 245 -15.41 -3.70 3.10
CA LEU A 245 -16.26 -4.74 3.71
C LEU A 245 -17.67 -4.75 3.10
N ASN A 246 -18.17 -3.56 2.72
CA ASN A 246 -19.51 -3.40 2.17
C ASN A 246 -19.56 -3.32 0.63
N SER A 247 -18.43 -3.56 -0.04
CA SER A 247 -18.31 -3.57 -1.50
C SER A 247 -18.83 -2.29 -2.17
N ASP A 248 -18.73 -1.14 -1.48
CA ASP A 248 -19.19 0.15 -1.98
C ASP A 248 -18.13 0.92 -2.77
N LYS A 249 -16.93 0.32 -2.91
CA LYS A 249 -15.72 0.81 -3.59
C LYS A 249 -14.94 1.87 -2.82
N GLN A 250 -15.34 2.20 -1.60
CA GLN A 250 -14.56 3.04 -0.71
C GLN A 250 -13.80 2.16 0.26
N THR A 251 -12.62 2.62 0.67
CA THR A 251 -11.76 1.84 1.55
C THR A 251 -12.12 2.08 3.02
N ASP A 252 -12.57 1.02 3.69
CA ASP A 252 -12.89 0.97 5.11
C ASP A 252 -11.65 0.73 5.99
N LEU A 253 -11.76 1.07 7.28
CA LEU A 253 -10.68 0.94 8.26
C LEU A 253 -11.00 -0.14 9.30
N PHE A 254 -10.06 -1.05 9.53
CA PHE A 254 -10.16 -2.09 10.54
C PHE A 254 -9.36 -1.68 11.77
N VAL A 255 -10.04 -1.39 12.88
CA VAL A 255 -9.44 -0.81 14.08
C VAL A 255 -9.60 -1.74 15.28
N LEU A 256 -8.49 -2.09 15.91
CA LEU A 256 -8.46 -2.85 17.17
C LEU A 256 -8.59 -1.90 18.36
N ARG A 257 -9.50 -2.23 19.28
CA ARG A 257 -9.74 -1.49 20.52
C ARG A 257 -9.76 -2.43 21.72
N GLU A 258 -9.39 -1.90 22.88
CA GLU A 258 -9.45 -2.64 24.16
C GLU A 258 -8.79 -4.03 24.08
N ARG A 259 -7.73 -4.16 23.28
CA ARG A 259 -6.95 -5.38 22.99
C ARG A 259 -7.68 -6.51 22.24
N ASN A 260 -9.01 -6.55 22.26
CA ASN A 260 -9.78 -7.72 21.83
C ASN A 260 -10.98 -7.41 20.93
N ASP A 261 -11.33 -6.14 20.78
CA ASP A 261 -12.48 -5.73 19.98
C ASP A 261 -11.99 -5.27 18.61
N LEU A 262 -12.47 -5.89 17.54
CA LEU A 262 -12.36 -5.39 16.18
C LEU A 262 -13.55 -4.48 15.89
N ILE A 263 -13.28 -3.26 15.45
CA ILE A 263 -14.29 -2.31 14.98
C ILE A 263 -13.95 -1.94 13.53
N VAL A 264 -14.91 -2.17 12.62
CA VAL A 264 -14.78 -1.73 11.24
C VAL A 264 -15.48 -0.38 11.07
N PHE A 265 -14.69 0.59 10.64
CA PHE A 265 -15.16 1.92 10.29
C PHE A 265 -15.46 1.93 8.81
N LEU A 266 -16.76 1.96 8.48
CA LEU A 266 -17.18 2.07 7.09
C LEU A 266 -16.98 3.51 6.61
N ALA A 267 -16.45 3.65 5.41
CA ALA A 267 -16.39 4.92 4.70
C ALA A 267 -17.81 5.41 4.40
N ASP A 268 -18.05 6.71 4.52
CA ASP A 268 -19.35 7.35 4.33
C ASP A 268 -19.16 8.69 3.64
N GLN A 269 -20.16 9.16 2.90
CA GLN A 269 -20.12 10.43 2.17
C GLN A 269 -20.35 11.66 3.07
N SER A 270 -20.65 11.45 4.36
CA SER A 270 -21.03 12.50 5.31
C SER A 270 -20.20 12.44 6.60
N VAL A 271 -19.79 13.61 7.08
CA VAL A 271 -19.05 13.78 8.34
C VAL A 271 -19.83 13.18 9.54
N PRO A 272 -19.20 12.36 10.41
CA PRO A 272 -17.84 11.84 10.29
C PRO A 272 -17.72 10.82 9.15
N TYR A 273 -16.72 10.99 8.27
CA TYR A 273 -16.55 10.19 7.06
C TYR A 273 -16.23 8.71 7.35
N PHE A 274 -15.74 8.40 8.55
CA PHE A 274 -15.55 7.02 9.01
C PHE A 274 -16.48 6.72 10.18
N LYS A 275 -17.41 5.78 9.98
CA LYS A 275 -18.42 5.43 10.98
C LYS A 275 -18.19 4.03 11.51
N PRO A 276 -18.06 3.84 12.84
CA PRO A 276 -17.88 2.52 13.43
C PRO A 276 -19.20 1.74 13.36
N LYS A 277 -19.34 0.84 12.38
CA LYS A 277 -20.62 0.15 12.09
C LYS A 277 -20.61 -1.33 12.44
N VAL A 278 -19.46 -2.00 12.29
CA VAL A 278 -19.33 -3.43 12.58
C VAL A 278 -18.41 -3.60 13.78
N LYS A 279 -18.83 -4.43 14.74
CA LYS A 279 -18.05 -4.72 15.94
C LYS A 279 -18.07 -6.21 16.26
N VAL A 280 -16.88 -6.77 16.41
CA VAL A 280 -16.66 -8.17 16.82
C VAL A 280 -15.74 -8.17 18.04
N SER A 281 -15.97 -9.05 19.00
CA SER A 281 -15.20 -9.11 20.25
C SER A 281 -14.71 -10.52 20.54
N LEU A 282 -13.42 -10.66 20.83
CA LEU A 282 -12.77 -11.93 21.16
C LEU A 282 -12.43 -12.06 22.65
N LYS A 283 -13.05 -11.26 23.53
CA LYS A 283 -12.70 -11.18 24.97
C LYS A 283 -12.70 -12.53 25.70
N THR A 284 -13.48 -13.51 25.26
CA THR A 284 -13.54 -14.85 25.86
C THR A 284 -12.41 -15.78 25.44
N LEU A 285 -11.80 -15.54 24.28
CA LEU A 285 -10.78 -16.40 23.67
C LEU A 285 -9.37 -15.79 23.76
N SER A 286 -9.29 -14.46 23.59
CA SER A 286 -8.06 -13.71 23.36
C SER A 286 -7.63 -12.91 24.59
N ALA A 287 -6.33 -12.96 24.89
CA ALA A 287 -5.66 -12.02 25.78
C ALA A 287 -5.32 -10.70 25.04
N LEU A 288 -4.87 -10.83 23.78
CA LEU A 288 -4.50 -9.72 22.90
C LEU A 288 -4.60 -10.18 21.44
N VAL A 289 -5.38 -9.45 20.63
CA VAL A 289 -5.38 -9.59 19.17
C VAL A 289 -4.14 -8.90 18.61
N THR A 290 -3.39 -9.61 17.75
CA THR A 290 -2.08 -9.19 17.24
C THR A 290 -2.11 -8.72 15.79
N SER A 291 -3.01 -9.26 14.97
CA SER A 291 -3.15 -8.88 13.55
C SER A 291 -4.59 -9.03 13.07
N VAL A 292 -4.91 -8.28 12.01
CA VAL A 292 -6.18 -8.32 11.27
C VAL A 292 -5.82 -8.41 9.80
N VAL A 293 -6.35 -9.40 9.08
CA VAL A 293 -6.15 -9.52 7.63
C VAL A 293 -7.50 -9.78 6.94
N PRO A 294 -8.07 -8.76 6.26
CA PRO A 294 -9.25 -8.93 5.43
C PRO A 294 -8.91 -9.69 4.13
N GLY A 295 -9.79 -10.60 3.71
CA GLY A 295 -9.67 -11.41 2.49
C GLY A 295 -10.95 -12.20 2.23
N ASP A 296 -11.07 -12.89 1.09
CA ASP A 296 -12.23 -13.75 0.75
C ASP A 296 -11.82 -15.23 0.89
N TYR A 297 -11.77 -15.73 2.13
CA TYR A 297 -11.15 -17.02 2.46
C TYR A 297 -12.02 -18.22 2.06
N ASP A 298 -13.30 -18.03 1.73
CA ASP A 298 -14.18 -19.09 1.21
C ASP A 298 -14.52 -18.95 -0.29
N GLY A 299 -14.06 -17.87 -0.93
CA GLY A 299 -14.24 -17.61 -2.35
C GLY A 299 -15.67 -17.21 -2.73
N ASP A 300 -16.49 -16.75 -1.77
CA ASP A 300 -17.88 -16.37 -2.00
C ASP A 300 -18.06 -14.91 -2.48
N SER A 301 -16.95 -14.20 -2.70
CA SER A 301 -16.86 -12.80 -3.14
C SER A 301 -17.35 -11.80 -2.10
N GLN A 302 -17.33 -12.16 -0.82
CA GLN A 302 -17.49 -11.25 0.31
C GLN A 302 -16.19 -11.15 1.10
N MET A 303 -16.01 -10.02 1.78
CA MET A 303 -14.87 -9.83 2.66
C MET A 303 -15.08 -10.59 3.98
N ASP A 304 -14.23 -11.57 4.21
CA ASP A 304 -13.97 -12.21 5.50
C ASP A 304 -12.83 -11.50 6.23
N VAL A 305 -12.60 -11.89 7.49
CA VAL A 305 -11.49 -11.34 8.28
C VAL A 305 -10.80 -12.44 9.09
N LEU A 306 -9.51 -12.64 8.83
CA LEU A 306 -8.63 -13.45 9.67
C LEU A 306 -8.05 -12.58 10.81
N LEU A 307 -8.17 -13.05 12.04
CA LEU A 307 -7.52 -12.47 13.21
C LEU A 307 -6.50 -13.45 13.79
N THR A 308 -5.34 -12.93 14.18
CA THR A 308 -4.41 -13.65 15.05
C THR A 308 -4.44 -13.08 16.46
N TYR A 309 -4.24 -13.93 17.47
CA TYR A 309 -4.32 -13.52 18.86
C TYR A 309 -3.48 -14.39 19.80
N PHE A 310 -3.05 -13.81 20.92
CA PHE A 310 -2.51 -14.56 22.04
C PHE A 310 -3.67 -15.17 22.86
N PRO A 311 -3.70 -16.50 23.09
CA PRO A 311 -4.75 -17.13 23.90
C PRO A 311 -4.70 -16.73 25.38
N GLN A 312 -5.86 -16.64 26.05
CA GLN A 312 -5.97 -16.28 27.49
C GLN A 312 -5.17 -17.17 28.46
N ASN A 313 -5.09 -18.47 28.18
CA ASN A 313 -4.60 -19.49 29.14
C ASN A 313 -3.31 -20.21 28.70
N HIS A 314 -2.61 -19.74 27.65
CA HIS A 314 -1.44 -20.46 27.13
C HIS A 314 -0.13 -19.97 27.75
N THR A 315 0.74 -20.93 28.09
CA THR A 315 2.10 -20.73 28.60
C THR A 315 3.13 -20.45 27.50
N ASN A 316 2.75 -20.63 26.23
CA ASN A 316 3.64 -20.52 25.09
C ASN A 316 3.36 -19.22 24.32
N SER A 317 4.38 -18.67 23.66
CA SER A 317 4.31 -17.48 22.80
C SER A 317 3.65 -17.75 21.43
N GLU A 318 2.79 -18.77 21.33
CA GLU A 318 2.13 -19.15 20.08
C GLU A 318 0.84 -18.34 19.86
N LEU A 319 0.52 -18.08 18.59
CA LEU A 319 -0.64 -17.33 18.16
C LEU A 319 -1.78 -18.27 17.75
N GLY A 320 -2.95 -18.09 18.33
CA GLY A 320 -4.19 -18.62 17.79
C GLY A 320 -4.64 -17.80 16.57
N ALA A 321 -5.45 -18.41 15.72
CA ALA A 321 -6.00 -17.77 14.53
C ALA A 321 -7.49 -18.12 14.35
N VAL A 322 -8.29 -17.17 13.90
CA VAL A 322 -9.73 -17.32 13.67
C VAL A 322 -10.18 -16.51 12.46
N ILE A 323 -11.01 -17.12 11.62
CA ILE A 323 -11.64 -16.47 10.47
C ILE A 323 -13.07 -16.11 10.83
N PHE A 324 -13.45 -14.83 10.67
CA PHE A 324 -14.84 -14.37 10.70
C PHE A 324 -15.36 -14.31 9.28
N TRP A 325 -16.42 -15.07 9.00
CA TRP A 325 -16.99 -15.17 7.67
C TRP A 325 -17.93 -13.99 7.39
N GLY A 326 -17.69 -13.31 6.28
CA GLY A 326 -18.47 -12.23 5.73
C GLY A 326 -19.85 -12.72 5.31
N GLN A 327 -20.88 -12.12 5.89
CA GLN A 327 -22.25 -12.42 5.50
C GLN A 327 -23.04 -11.14 5.33
N ASN A 328 -23.51 -10.89 4.11
CA ASN A 328 -24.26 -9.69 3.77
C ASN A 328 -23.52 -8.42 4.24
N GLN A 329 -22.22 -8.36 3.93
CA GLN A 329 -21.36 -7.19 4.17
C GLN A 329 -21.21 -6.82 5.67
N THR A 330 -21.32 -7.82 6.55
CA THR A 330 -21.07 -7.68 7.99
C THR A 330 -20.35 -8.92 8.52
N LEU A 331 -19.84 -8.82 9.74
CA LEU A 331 -19.21 -9.90 10.48
C LEU A 331 -20.09 -10.29 11.68
N ASP A 332 -20.39 -11.59 11.84
CA ASP A 332 -21.11 -12.12 13.01
C ASP A 332 -20.13 -12.92 13.90
N PRO A 333 -20.00 -12.59 15.20
CA PRO A 333 -19.21 -13.39 16.14
C PRO A 333 -19.57 -14.88 16.23
N LYS A 334 -20.80 -15.26 15.81
CA LYS A 334 -21.26 -16.65 15.78
C LYS A 334 -20.84 -17.38 14.51
N ASN A 335 -20.54 -16.64 13.44
CA ASN A 335 -20.15 -17.19 12.15
C ASN A 335 -18.63 -17.09 12.00
N MET A 336 -17.91 -17.90 12.77
CA MET A 336 -16.44 -17.90 12.77
C MET A 336 -15.89 -19.33 12.83
N THR A 337 -14.71 -19.51 12.24
CA THR A 337 -13.93 -20.75 12.31
C THR A 337 -12.62 -20.49 13.01
N ILE A 338 -12.43 -21.09 14.19
CA ILE A 338 -11.14 -21.11 14.87
C ILE A 338 -10.26 -22.15 14.17
N LEU A 339 -9.06 -21.75 13.76
CA LEU A 339 -8.13 -22.67 13.11
C LEU A 339 -7.65 -23.72 14.10
N ASN A 340 -7.53 -24.96 13.65
CA ASN A 340 -7.15 -26.11 14.49
C ASN A 340 -5.64 -26.17 14.80
N ARG A 341 -4.86 -25.18 14.39
CA ARG A 341 -3.42 -25.07 14.62
C ARG A 341 -3.06 -23.66 15.08
N THR A 342 -2.03 -23.58 15.90
CA THR A 342 -1.43 -22.32 16.34
C THR A 342 -0.19 -22.01 15.51
N PHE A 343 0.16 -20.74 15.42
CA PHE A 343 1.31 -20.24 14.65
C PHE A 343 2.42 -19.76 15.57
N HIS A 344 3.67 -19.92 15.14
CA HIS A 344 4.83 -19.39 15.87
C HIS A 344 5.00 -17.88 15.70
N ASP A 345 4.57 -17.34 14.56
CA ASP A 345 4.57 -15.91 14.23
C ASP A 345 3.33 -15.58 13.38
N GLN A 346 3.04 -14.30 13.14
CA GLN A 346 1.88 -13.86 12.35
C GLN A 346 1.98 -14.37 10.89
N PRO A 347 0.93 -14.98 10.33
CA PRO A 347 1.02 -15.63 9.01
C PRO A 347 1.10 -14.63 7.85
N LEU A 348 1.70 -15.10 6.75
CA LEU A 348 1.61 -14.45 5.44
C LEU A 348 0.34 -14.92 4.73
N ILE A 349 -0.44 -13.99 4.19
CA ILE A 349 -1.59 -14.28 3.35
C ILE A 349 -1.18 -14.15 1.88
N MET A 350 -1.44 -15.20 1.10
CA MET A 350 -0.99 -15.32 -0.28
C MET A 350 -1.94 -16.22 -1.07
N ASP A 351 -1.96 -16.12 -2.39
CA ASP A 351 -2.65 -17.09 -3.27
C ASP A 351 -1.62 -18.13 -3.73
N PHE A 352 -1.41 -19.16 -2.90
CA PHE A 352 -0.32 -20.13 -3.06
C PHE A 352 -0.59 -21.09 -4.21
N ASN A 353 -1.85 -21.52 -4.38
CA ASN A 353 -2.24 -22.48 -5.41
C ASN A 353 -2.71 -21.82 -6.73
N GLY A 354 -2.79 -20.48 -6.78
CA GLY A 354 -3.15 -19.67 -7.94
C GLY A 354 -4.64 -19.67 -8.29
N ASP A 355 -5.52 -20.07 -7.38
CA ASP A 355 -6.96 -20.15 -7.57
C ASP A 355 -7.72 -18.84 -7.27
N LEU A 356 -6.99 -17.81 -6.80
CA LEU A 356 -7.49 -16.48 -6.43
C LEU A 356 -8.33 -16.45 -5.14
N ILE A 357 -8.22 -17.49 -4.32
CA ILE A 357 -8.71 -17.52 -2.95
C ILE A 357 -7.48 -17.33 -2.03
N PRO A 358 -7.51 -16.41 -1.06
CA PRO A 358 -6.38 -16.23 -0.15
C PRO A 358 -6.13 -17.47 0.74
N ASP A 359 -4.88 -17.89 0.78
CA ASP A 359 -4.35 -18.98 1.61
C ASP A 359 -3.54 -18.42 2.80
N VAL A 360 -3.38 -19.22 3.86
CA VAL A 360 -2.66 -18.82 5.09
C VAL A 360 -1.34 -19.59 5.22
N PHE A 361 -0.21 -18.90 5.03
CA PHE A 361 1.14 -19.44 5.09
C PHE A 361 1.81 -19.14 6.44
N GLY A 362 2.44 -20.15 7.05
CA GLY A 362 3.24 -19.93 8.26
C GLY A 362 3.83 -21.20 8.87
N ILE A 363 4.58 -21.04 9.96
CA ILE A 363 5.07 -22.15 10.79
C ILE A 363 4.05 -22.40 11.89
N THR A 364 3.61 -23.65 12.02
CA THR A 364 2.61 -24.06 13.01
C THR A 364 3.22 -24.91 14.11
N ASN A 365 2.49 -25.09 15.21
CA ASN A 365 2.90 -25.96 16.31
C ASN A 365 3.07 -27.45 15.93
N GLU A 366 2.53 -27.89 14.79
CA GLU A 366 2.62 -29.28 14.35
C GLU A 366 3.87 -29.59 13.52
N SER A 367 4.53 -28.57 12.98
CA SER A 367 5.62 -28.74 12.02
C SER A 367 6.64 -27.61 12.11
N SER A 368 7.92 -27.97 12.12
CA SER A 368 9.01 -26.99 11.99
C SER A 368 9.21 -26.50 10.54
N GLN A 369 8.56 -27.14 9.57
CA GLN A 369 8.51 -26.73 8.17
C GLN A 369 7.30 -25.83 7.92
N PRO A 370 7.38 -24.90 6.94
CA PRO A 370 6.25 -24.10 6.49
C PRO A 370 5.04 -24.94 6.10
N GLN A 371 3.87 -24.51 6.56
CA GLN A 371 2.57 -25.07 6.23
C GLN A 371 1.77 -24.01 5.48
N ILE A 372 0.85 -24.46 4.65
CA ILE A 372 -0.17 -23.64 3.99
C ILE A 372 -1.54 -24.21 4.35
N LEU A 373 -2.46 -23.33 4.73
CA LEU A 373 -3.89 -23.63 4.81
C LEU A 373 -4.53 -23.09 3.54
N LEU A 374 -5.04 -23.98 2.70
CA LEU A 374 -5.72 -23.58 1.47
C LEU A 374 -7.10 -22.99 1.80
N GLY A 375 -7.41 -21.85 1.17
CA GLY A 375 -8.72 -21.22 1.21
C GLY A 375 -9.81 -22.11 0.59
N GLY A 376 -11.07 -21.77 0.84
CA GLY A 376 -12.23 -22.56 0.44
C GLY A 376 -12.46 -23.75 1.36
N ASP A 377 -11.68 -24.82 1.20
CA ASP A 377 -11.88 -26.08 1.94
C ASP A 377 -11.18 -26.15 3.31
N LEU A 378 -10.30 -25.19 3.60
CA LEU A 378 -9.51 -25.10 4.84
C LEU A 378 -8.68 -26.35 5.10
N SER A 379 -8.02 -26.85 4.04
CA SER A 379 -7.13 -28.00 4.10
C SER A 379 -5.67 -27.61 4.32
N TRP A 380 -4.99 -28.33 5.22
CA TRP A 380 -3.58 -28.09 5.54
C TRP A 380 -2.63 -28.93 4.71
N HIS A 381 -1.60 -28.28 4.15
CA HIS A 381 -0.56 -28.95 3.36
C HIS A 381 0.84 -28.46 3.76
N PRO A 382 1.88 -29.27 3.58
CA PRO A 382 3.26 -28.78 3.58
C PRO A 382 3.45 -27.79 2.43
N ALA A 383 3.95 -26.59 2.72
CA ALA A 383 4.14 -25.56 1.69
C ALA A 383 5.48 -25.72 0.98
N LEU A 384 6.57 -25.81 1.75
CA LEU A 384 7.93 -25.86 1.24
C LEU A 384 8.77 -26.85 2.06
N THR A 385 9.83 -27.39 1.44
CA THR A 385 10.85 -28.19 2.14
C THR A 385 12.12 -27.36 2.27
N THR A 386 12.28 -26.65 3.40
CA THR A 386 13.47 -25.83 3.68
C THR A 386 14.24 -26.35 4.89
N LYS A 387 15.57 -26.24 4.87
CA LYS A 387 16.41 -26.60 6.03
C LYS A 387 16.59 -25.43 7.00
N SER A 388 16.24 -24.22 6.57
CA SER A 388 16.41 -22.99 7.33
C SER A 388 15.27 -22.82 8.32
N LYS A 389 15.58 -22.29 9.50
CA LYS A 389 14.54 -21.92 10.47
C LYS A 389 13.93 -20.59 10.05
N MET A 390 12.61 -20.42 10.12
CA MET A 390 12.02 -19.09 9.90
C MET A 390 12.44 -18.11 10.97
N ARG A 391 12.66 -16.86 10.56
CA ARG A 391 12.91 -15.76 11.50
C ARG A 391 11.64 -15.43 12.28
N ASP A 392 11.80 -14.97 13.51
CA ASP A 392 10.75 -14.36 14.32
C ASP A 392 11.28 -13.02 14.90
N PRO A 393 10.63 -11.87 14.63
CA PRO A 393 9.55 -11.69 13.66
C PRO A 393 10.06 -11.81 12.22
N HIS A 394 9.33 -12.52 11.35
CA HIS A 394 9.66 -12.59 9.93
C HIS A 394 9.22 -11.34 9.16
N SER A 395 9.71 -11.19 7.93
CA SER A 395 9.21 -10.20 6.96
C SER A 395 8.92 -10.86 5.60
N HIS A 396 8.26 -12.03 5.63
CA HIS A 396 7.86 -12.76 4.42
C HIS A 396 7.01 -11.90 3.49
N ALA A 397 7.14 -12.10 2.18
CA ALA A 397 6.36 -11.40 1.17
C ALA A 397 6.00 -12.28 -0.01
N PHE A 398 4.87 -11.99 -0.65
CA PHE A 398 4.39 -12.61 -1.88
C PHE A 398 4.31 -11.56 -2.99
N ILE A 399 5.38 -11.46 -3.80
CA ILE A 399 5.57 -10.40 -4.78
C ILE A 399 6.51 -10.86 -5.90
N ASP A 400 6.34 -10.35 -7.11
CA ASP A 400 7.22 -10.66 -8.24
C ASP A 400 8.61 -10.05 -7.99
N LEU A 401 9.63 -10.91 -7.90
CA LEU A 401 11.04 -10.55 -7.74
C LEU A 401 11.91 -11.15 -8.87
N THR A 402 11.28 -11.82 -9.84
CA THR A 402 11.93 -12.50 -10.96
C THR A 402 11.52 -11.92 -12.32
N GLU A 403 10.70 -10.87 -12.31
CA GLU A 403 10.31 -10.04 -13.46
C GLU A 403 9.46 -10.81 -14.48
N ASP A 404 8.68 -11.78 -14.00
CA ASP A 404 7.88 -12.66 -14.84
C ASP A 404 6.36 -12.42 -14.74
N PHE A 405 5.95 -11.38 -14.02
CA PHE A 405 4.57 -10.99 -13.70
C PHE A 405 3.82 -11.97 -12.79
N THR A 406 4.52 -12.94 -12.18
CA THR A 406 3.98 -13.87 -11.20
C THR A 406 4.58 -13.55 -9.84
N ALA A 407 3.77 -13.50 -8.79
CA ALA A 407 4.31 -13.33 -7.46
C ALA A 407 5.17 -14.54 -7.04
N ASP A 408 6.36 -14.22 -6.54
CA ASP A 408 7.31 -15.13 -5.92
C ASP A 408 7.17 -15.09 -4.40
N LEU A 409 7.75 -16.07 -3.72
CA LEU A 409 7.75 -16.14 -2.27
C LEU A 409 9.11 -15.73 -1.70
N PHE A 410 9.13 -14.59 -1.01
CA PHE A 410 10.30 -14.08 -0.31
C PHE A 410 10.25 -14.48 1.17
N LEU A 411 11.31 -15.12 1.66
CA LEU A 411 11.40 -15.60 3.04
C LEU A 411 12.61 -15.01 3.78
N THR A 412 12.38 -14.57 5.02
CA THR A 412 13.46 -14.26 5.97
C THR A 412 13.72 -15.45 6.87
N THR A 413 14.91 -16.02 6.78
CA THR A 413 15.25 -17.26 7.49
C THR A 413 16.55 -17.12 8.28
N LEU A 414 16.84 -18.11 9.10
CA LEU A 414 18.07 -18.30 9.83
C LEU A 414 18.74 -19.58 9.31
N ASN A 415 20.00 -19.46 8.89
CA ASN A 415 20.77 -20.61 8.45
C ASN A 415 21.15 -21.52 9.64
N ALA A 416 21.83 -22.63 9.37
CA ALA A 416 22.24 -23.59 10.41
C ALA A 416 23.16 -23.00 11.50
N SER A 417 23.82 -21.86 11.23
CA SER A 417 24.64 -21.13 12.20
C SER A 417 23.86 -20.01 12.91
N ASN A 418 22.52 -19.98 12.77
CA ASN A 418 21.64 -18.89 13.22
C ASN A 418 21.97 -17.52 12.61
N ALA A 419 22.66 -17.47 11.46
CA ALA A 419 22.87 -16.22 10.75
C ALA A 419 21.64 -15.90 9.90
N PHE A 420 21.24 -14.62 9.92
CA PHE A 420 20.13 -14.09 9.16
C PHE A 420 20.42 -14.17 7.65
N GLN A 421 19.45 -14.67 6.89
CA GLN A 421 19.49 -14.73 5.42
C GLN A 421 18.10 -14.49 4.82
N PHE A 422 18.09 -14.24 3.52
CA PHE A 422 16.91 -14.09 2.69
C PHE A 422 16.89 -15.20 1.64
N GLU A 423 15.71 -15.74 1.37
CA GLU A 423 15.47 -16.74 0.33
C GLU A 423 14.38 -16.23 -0.62
N ILE A 424 14.65 -16.24 -1.92
CA ILE A 424 13.63 -16.02 -2.96
C ILE A 424 13.27 -17.37 -3.55
N TRP A 425 11.99 -17.70 -3.49
CA TRP A 425 11.41 -18.90 -4.07
C TRP A 425 10.57 -18.50 -5.28
N GLU A 426 11.07 -18.79 -6.46
CA GLU A 426 10.44 -18.46 -7.73
C GLU A 426 9.23 -19.38 -7.98
N ASN A 427 8.12 -18.79 -8.40
CA ASN A 427 6.91 -19.52 -8.76
C ASN A 427 6.99 -20.05 -10.20
N LEU A 428 7.61 -21.22 -10.40
CA LEU A 428 7.73 -21.86 -11.72
C LEU A 428 6.56 -22.79 -12.03
N GLY A 429 5.58 -22.27 -12.78
CA GLY A 429 4.42 -23.04 -13.23
C GLY A 429 3.50 -23.50 -12.09
N GLY A 430 3.35 -22.63 -11.07
CA GLY A 430 2.55 -22.87 -9.86
C GLY A 430 3.25 -23.75 -8.82
N ASN A 431 4.57 -23.95 -8.95
CA ASN A 431 5.39 -24.62 -7.93
C ASN A 431 6.54 -23.70 -7.52
N PHE A 432 6.79 -23.62 -6.23
CA PHE A 432 7.87 -22.78 -5.70
C PHE A 432 9.19 -23.54 -5.62
N SER A 433 10.24 -22.94 -6.17
CA SER A 433 11.60 -23.49 -6.07
C SER A 433 12.60 -22.40 -5.71
N ILE A 434 13.64 -22.76 -4.95
CA ILE A 434 14.62 -21.78 -4.48
C ILE A 434 15.40 -21.20 -5.66
N HIS A 435 15.30 -19.89 -5.84
CA HIS A 435 15.95 -19.13 -6.91
C HIS A 435 17.27 -18.53 -6.43
N SER A 436 17.24 -17.84 -5.29
CA SER A 436 18.42 -17.19 -4.72
C SER A 436 18.41 -17.14 -3.20
N VAL A 437 19.60 -17.20 -2.60
CA VAL A 437 19.81 -17.02 -1.16
C VAL A 437 20.91 -15.98 -0.96
N PHE A 438 20.67 -14.99 -0.11
CA PHE A 438 21.64 -13.93 0.18
C PHE A 438 21.53 -13.45 1.62
N GLU A 439 22.59 -12.82 2.11
CA GLU A 439 22.67 -12.34 3.49
C GLU A 439 22.38 -10.84 3.58
N LYS A 440 22.03 -10.38 4.78
CA LYS A 440 21.94 -8.95 5.12
C LYS A 440 23.28 -8.22 4.96
N PRO A 441 23.31 -6.87 4.90
CA PRO A 441 24.56 -6.12 4.95
C PRO A 441 25.41 -6.52 6.17
N LYS A 442 26.73 -6.66 5.97
CA LYS A 442 27.66 -7.13 7.01
C LYS A 442 27.66 -6.25 8.26
N ASN A 443 27.49 -4.94 8.08
CA ASN A 443 27.51 -3.97 9.17
C ASN A 443 26.20 -3.91 9.97
N LEU A 444 25.10 -4.47 9.44
CA LEU A 444 23.80 -4.38 10.09
C LEU A 444 23.74 -5.33 11.31
N VAL A 445 23.53 -4.79 12.50
CA VAL A 445 23.40 -5.55 13.75
C VAL A 445 21.93 -5.82 14.06
N VAL A 446 21.08 -4.79 13.94
CA VAL A 446 19.62 -4.90 14.08
C VAL A 446 19.00 -4.83 12.70
N VAL A 447 18.21 -5.85 12.34
CA VAL A 447 17.54 -5.97 11.04
C VAL A 447 16.06 -5.63 11.22
N GLY A 448 15.56 -4.67 10.44
CA GLY A 448 14.13 -4.37 10.38
C GLY A 448 13.34 -5.35 9.50
N GLN A 449 12.14 -4.92 9.14
CA GLN A 449 11.26 -5.57 8.18
C GLN A 449 11.69 -5.19 6.75
N SER A 450 11.69 -6.15 5.84
CA SER A 450 11.89 -5.90 4.42
C SER A 450 10.69 -5.14 3.85
N ALA A 451 10.96 -4.13 3.02
CA ALA A 451 9.96 -3.43 2.23
C ALA A 451 10.33 -3.54 0.73
N PHE A 452 9.32 -3.53 -0.14
CA PHE A 452 9.50 -3.68 -1.58
C PHE A 452 8.87 -2.52 -2.32
N ALA A 453 9.65 -1.86 -3.17
CA ALA A 453 9.23 -0.72 -3.97
C ALA A 453 10.08 -0.64 -5.25
N ASP A 454 9.53 -0.15 -6.34
CA ASP A 454 10.31 0.28 -7.51
C ASP A 454 10.98 1.62 -7.17
N PHE A 455 12.13 1.55 -6.48
CA PHE A 455 12.71 2.70 -5.78
C PHE A 455 13.34 3.70 -6.76
N ASP A 456 13.81 3.22 -7.91
CA ASP A 456 14.47 4.02 -8.93
C ASP A 456 13.67 4.20 -10.23
N GLY A 457 12.44 3.71 -10.28
CA GLY A 457 11.50 3.92 -11.38
C GLY A 457 11.91 3.19 -12.66
N ASP A 458 12.66 2.08 -12.54
CA ASP A 458 13.11 1.29 -13.69
C ASP A 458 12.07 0.25 -14.15
N GLY A 459 11.02 0.03 -13.35
CA GLY A 459 9.95 -0.93 -13.61
C GLY A 459 10.11 -2.25 -12.87
N HIS A 460 11.13 -2.40 -12.03
CA HIS A 460 11.41 -3.61 -11.26
C HIS A 460 11.25 -3.38 -9.76
N MET A 461 10.99 -4.45 -9.00
CA MET A 461 10.85 -4.35 -7.55
C MET A 461 12.22 -4.40 -6.85
N ASP A 462 12.54 -3.35 -6.10
CA ASP A 462 13.73 -3.32 -5.25
C ASP A 462 13.43 -3.75 -3.82
N HIS A 463 14.47 -4.24 -3.14
CA HIS A 463 14.41 -4.61 -1.72
C HIS A 463 15.02 -3.52 -0.84
N LEU A 464 14.18 -2.85 -0.06
CA LEU A 464 14.58 -1.91 0.98
C LEU A 464 14.70 -2.62 2.33
N LEU A 465 15.82 -2.41 3.02
CA LEU A 465 16.12 -3.00 4.31
C LEU A 465 16.53 -1.91 5.33
N PRO A 466 15.60 -1.46 6.19
CA PRO A 466 15.92 -0.58 7.29
C PRO A 466 16.57 -1.36 8.45
N GLY A 467 17.46 -0.71 9.19
CA GLY A 467 18.12 -1.34 10.34
C GLY A 467 19.11 -0.44 11.05
N CYS A 468 19.92 -1.05 11.91
CA CYS A 468 20.93 -0.36 12.71
C CYS A 468 22.27 -1.08 12.66
N GLU A 469 23.34 -0.32 12.50
CA GLU A 469 24.73 -0.81 12.51
C GLU A 469 25.28 -1.01 13.93
N ASP A 470 24.49 -0.64 14.93
CA ASP A 470 24.75 -0.85 16.36
C ASP A 470 23.46 -1.34 17.06
N LYS A 471 23.60 -1.83 18.30
CA LYS A 471 22.49 -2.41 19.06
C LYS A 471 21.47 -1.37 19.55
N ASP A 472 21.90 -0.14 19.78
CA ASP A 472 21.08 0.90 20.40
C ASP A 472 20.39 1.80 19.37
N CYS A 473 20.69 1.58 18.08
CA CYS A 473 20.25 2.37 16.93
C CYS A 473 20.73 3.81 17.00
N GLN A 474 22.00 4.02 17.38
CA GLN A 474 22.70 5.31 17.24
C GLN A 474 23.21 5.53 15.81
N LYS A 475 23.39 4.46 15.04
CA LYS A 475 23.79 4.40 13.64
C LYS A 475 22.72 3.65 12.86
N SER A 476 21.63 4.35 12.57
CA SER A 476 20.57 3.83 11.71
C SER A 476 20.96 3.92 10.24
N ALA A 477 20.48 2.97 9.44
CA ALA A 477 20.71 2.92 8.01
C ALA A 477 19.53 2.28 7.28
N ILE A 478 19.32 2.69 6.03
CA ILE A 478 18.46 2.01 5.06
C ILE A 478 19.34 1.59 3.90
N TYR A 479 19.28 0.31 3.58
CA TYR A 479 19.97 -0.29 2.44
C TYR A 479 18.96 -0.65 1.35
N LEU A 480 19.38 -0.53 0.10
CA LEU A 480 18.66 -0.97 -1.09
C LEU A 480 19.43 -2.13 -1.72
N MET A 481 18.72 -3.12 -2.24
CA MET A 481 19.26 -4.12 -3.14
C MET A 481 18.35 -4.19 -4.36
N ARG A 482 18.91 -3.91 -5.54
CA ARG A 482 18.20 -4.06 -6.81
C ARG A 482 17.93 -5.52 -7.14
N SER A 483 16.83 -5.77 -7.84
CA SER A 483 16.46 -7.09 -8.37
C SER A 483 17.67 -7.79 -9.03
N GLY A 484 17.88 -9.07 -8.70
CA GLY A 484 18.93 -9.92 -9.29
C GLY A 484 20.40 -9.57 -8.96
N THR A 485 20.70 -8.46 -8.29
CA THR A 485 22.10 -8.02 -8.08
C THR A 485 22.80 -8.69 -6.89
N GLY A 486 22.08 -8.95 -5.80
CA GLY A 486 22.65 -9.45 -4.55
C GLY A 486 23.60 -8.46 -3.84
N GLN A 487 23.64 -7.19 -4.24
CA GLN A 487 24.53 -6.17 -3.66
C GLN A 487 23.73 -5.12 -2.88
N TRP A 488 24.19 -4.84 -1.66
CA TRP A 488 23.56 -3.85 -0.79
C TRP A 488 24.20 -2.47 -0.93
N VAL A 489 23.37 -1.47 -1.23
CA VAL A 489 23.78 -0.07 -1.39
C VAL A 489 23.08 0.78 -0.32
N PRO A 490 23.82 1.57 0.49
CA PRO A 490 23.19 2.43 1.49
C PRO A 490 22.50 3.61 0.82
N VAL A 491 21.20 3.76 1.07
CA VAL A 491 20.36 4.86 0.54
C VAL A 491 19.98 5.90 1.60
N LEU A 492 20.26 5.63 2.88
CA LEU A 492 20.21 6.62 3.96
C LEU A 492 21.05 6.15 5.14
N GLN A 493 21.94 7.01 5.67
CA GLN A 493 22.74 6.74 6.86
C GLN A 493 22.85 7.94 7.82
N ASP A 494 22.61 9.16 7.33
CA ASP A 494 22.64 10.37 8.18
C ASP A 494 21.25 10.70 8.70
N PHE A 495 21.03 10.40 9.98
CA PHE A 495 19.81 10.72 10.72
C PHE A 495 20.03 11.89 11.69
N SER A 496 21.01 12.75 11.43
CA SER A 496 21.27 13.94 12.24
C SER A 496 20.51 15.16 11.73
N ASN A 497 19.98 15.96 12.65
CA ASN A 497 19.31 17.22 12.34
C ASN A 497 19.59 18.27 13.40
N LYS A 498 20.15 19.42 13.00
CA LYS A 498 20.43 20.58 13.88
C LYS A 498 21.14 20.18 15.19
N GLY A 499 22.07 19.22 15.12
CA GLY A 499 22.84 18.70 16.25
C GLY A 499 22.14 17.65 17.12
N THR A 500 20.89 17.28 16.80
CA THR A 500 20.18 16.15 17.41
C THR A 500 20.35 14.91 16.56
N LEU A 501 20.73 13.80 17.19
CA LEU A 501 20.80 12.50 16.54
C LEU A 501 19.46 11.78 16.70
N TRP A 502 18.90 11.33 15.58
CA TRP A 502 17.74 10.45 15.53
C TRP A 502 18.17 9.06 15.11
N GLY A 503 17.35 8.07 15.43
CA GLY A 503 17.56 6.70 15.00
C GLY A 503 16.27 5.90 15.07
N PHE A 504 16.26 4.74 14.43
CA PHE A 504 15.14 3.82 14.50
C PHE A 504 14.87 3.36 15.93
N VAL A 505 13.61 3.01 16.19
CA VAL A 505 13.21 2.34 17.43
C VAL A 505 13.52 0.86 17.30
N PRO A 506 14.47 0.29 18.07
CA PRO A 506 14.79 -1.12 17.99
C PRO A 506 13.60 -1.96 18.48
N PHE A 507 13.38 -3.09 17.82
CA PHE A 507 12.39 -4.08 18.25
C PHE A 507 12.84 -4.74 19.56
N VAL A 508 11.94 -4.82 20.53
CA VAL A 508 12.15 -5.51 21.80
C VAL A 508 11.18 -6.69 21.84
N HIS A 509 11.72 -7.90 21.88
CA HIS A 509 10.91 -9.09 22.05
C HIS A 509 10.46 -9.20 23.52
N GLU A 510 9.15 -9.26 23.73
CA GLU A 510 8.54 -9.47 25.03
C GLU A 510 7.82 -10.82 25.01
N GLU A 511 8.09 -11.70 25.98
CA GLU A 511 7.47 -13.04 26.05
C GLU A 511 5.94 -12.98 26.24
N GLN A 512 5.44 -11.91 26.87
CA GLN A 512 4.02 -11.67 27.15
C GLN A 512 3.68 -10.20 26.88
N PRO A 513 3.53 -9.83 25.60
CA PRO A 513 3.37 -8.43 25.22
C PRO A 513 2.01 -7.91 25.67
N THR A 514 2.00 -6.74 26.30
CA THR A 514 0.75 -6.08 26.75
C THR A 514 0.12 -5.19 25.66
N THR A 515 0.87 -4.93 24.61
CA THR A 515 0.51 -4.15 23.42
C THR A 515 1.02 -4.87 22.17
N ILE A 516 0.46 -4.57 21.01
CA ILE A 516 0.90 -5.20 19.75
C ILE A 516 2.39 -4.86 19.51
N PRO A 517 3.26 -5.87 19.39
CA PRO A 517 4.68 -5.66 19.15
C PRO A 517 4.87 -5.17 17.70
N ILE A 518 5.53 -4.01 17.54
CA ILE A 518 5.75 -3.39 16.23
C ILE A 518 7.24 -3.48 15.89
N PRO A 519 7.64 -4.28 14.89
CA PRO A 519 9.02 -4.31 14.43
C PRO A 519 9.38 -3.03 13.68
N LEU A 520 10.68 -2.79 13.53
CA LEU A 520 11.21 -1.68 12.74
C LEU A 520 10.78 -1.86 11.28
N THR A 521 9.89 -1.00 10.79
CA THR A 521 9.31 -1.09 9.43
C THR A 521 9.33 0.25 8.70
N LEU A 522 9.22 0.19 7.37
CA LEU A 522 8.96 1.34 6.50
C LEU A 522 7.58 1.14 5.85
N HIS A 523 6.75 2.17 5.86
CA HIS A 523 5.51 2.19 5.08
C HIS A 523 5.75 2.99 3.80
N ILE A 524 5.60 2.34 2.65
CA ILE A 524 5.96 2.90 1.34
C ILE A 524 4.74 3.53 0.67
N GLY A 525 4.94 4.65 -0.02
CA GLY A 525 3.92 5.31 -0.83
C GLY A 525 4.49 6.54 -1.53
N ASP A 526 4.02 6.84 -2.74
CA ASP A 526 4.43 8.02 -3.50
C ASP A 526 3.63 9.25 -3.04
N TYR A 527 4.17 9.99 -2.08
CA TYR A 527 3.47 11.10 -1.40
C TYR A 527 3.34 12.34 -2.28
N ASN A 528 4.27 12.54 -3.22
CA ASN A 528 4.34 13.72 -4.07
C ASN A 528 3.95 13.42 -5.54
N MET A 529 3.57 12.16 -5.84
CA MET A 529 3.16 11.64 -7.14
C MET A 529 4.21 11.83 -8.25
N ASP A 530 5.50 11.83 -7.91
CA ASP A 530 6.58 12.00 -8.89
C ASP A 530 6.99 10.69 -9.59
N GLY A 531 6.42 9.56 -9.16
CA GLY A 531 6.67 8.20 -9.64
C GLY A 531 7.81 7.48 -8.94
N TYR A 532 8.36 8.06 -7.88
CA TYR A 532 9.37 7.43 -7.04
C TYR A 532 8.79 7.24 -5.63
N PRO A 533 8.59 6.00 -5.17
CA PRO A 533 7.99 5.74 -3.86
C PRO A 533 8.81 6.37 -2.72
N ASP A 534 8.12 7.12 -1.86
CA ASP A 534 8.63 7.65 -0.58
C ASP A 534 8.39 6.65 0.56
N ALA A 535 8.85 6.97 1.76
CA ALA A 535 8.60 6.14 2.94
C ALA A 535 8.23 6.95 4.18
N LEU A 536 7.43 6.36 5.07
CA LEU A 536 7.21 6.81 6.43
C LEU A 536 7.99 5.93 7.40
N ALA A 537 8.62 6.56 8.39
CA ALA A 537 9.38 5.87 9.42
C ALA A 537 9.16 6.49 10.80
N ILE A 538 9.24 5.66 11.84
CA ILE A 538 9.25 6.12 13.24
C ILE A 538 10.69 6.21 13.72
N LEU A 539 11.09 7.41 14.15
CA LEU A 539 12.42 7.68 14.69
C LEU A 539 12.30 8.16 16.13
N LYS A 540 13.28 7.80 16.96
CA LYS A 540 13.48 8.32 18.31
C LYS A 540 14.67 9.25 18.35
N ASN A 541 14.56 10.31 19.16
CA ASN A 541 15.72 11.10 19.54
C ASN A 541 16.62 10.24 20.44
N THR A 542 17.87 10.02 20.05
CA THR A 542 18.74 9.08 20.76
C THR A 542 19.21 9.58 22.13
N SER A 543 19.10 10.89 22.39
CA SER A 543 19.40 11.51 23.69
C SER A 543 18.18 11.60 24.61
N GLY A 544 16.99 11.27 24.13
CA GLY A 544 15.74 11.34 24.88
C GLY A 544 14.85 10.12 24.66
N SER A 545 13.57 10.26 24.99
CA SER A 545 12.57 9.20 24.79
C SER A 545 11.51 9.56 23.74
N ASN A 546 11.60 10.76 23.14
CA ASN A 546 10.61 11.25 22.20
C ASN A 546 10.68 10.47 20.87
N GLN A 547 9.56 9.87 20.47
CA GLN A 547 9.40 9.16 19.20
C GLN A 547 8.44 9.93 18.29
N GLN A 548 8.80 10.07 17.02
CA GLN A 548 8.02 10.84 16.05
C GLN A 548 8.04 10.15 14.68
N ALA A 549 7.00 10.42 13.89
CA ALA A 549 6.93 9.99 12.51
C ALA A 549 7.63 10.99 11.59
N PHE A 550 8.39 10.49 10.62
CA PHE A 550 9.08 11.29 9.62
C PHE A 550 8.78 10.75 8.22
N LEU A 551 8.61 11.68 7.28
CA LEU A 551 8.60 11.40 5.85
C LEU A 551 10.04 11.31 5.35
N LEU A 552 10.34 10.25 4.61
CA LEU A 552 11.59 10.01 3.90
C LEU A 552 11.29 10.21 2.41
N GLU A 553 11.65 11.37 1.88
CA GLU A 553 11.43 11.70 0.47
C GLU A 553 12.50 11.00 -0.37
N ASN A 554 12.07 10.28 -1.41
CA ASN A 554 12.95 9.67 -2.39
C ASN A 554 13.45 10.77 -3.34
N VAL A 555 14.76 10.96 -3.42
CA VAL A 555 15.39 12.04 -4.19
C VAL A 555 16.57 11.51 -5.02
N PRO A 556 16.98 12.24 -6.08
CA PRO A 556 18.22 11.93 -6.78
C PRO A 556 19.41 11.81 -5.84
N CYS A 557 20.19 10.76 -6.02
CA CYS A 557 21.39 10.51 -5.24
C CYS A 557 22.37 11.68 -5.37
N ASN A 558 22.88 12.14 -4.23
CA ASN A 558 23.89 13.21 -4.16
C ASN A 558 25.20 12.77 -3.48
N ASN A 559 25.32 11.49 -3.15
CA ASN A 559 26.46 10.91 -2.44
C ASN A 559 27.07 9.77 -3.28
N ALA A 560 28.41 9.66 -3.31
CA ALA A 560 29.09 8.58 -4.02
C ALA A 560 28.64 7.18 -3.57
N SER A 561 28.13 7.03 -2.33
CA SER A 561 27.67 5.75 -1.80
C SER A 561 26.42 5.19 -2.48
N CYS A 562 25.58 6.03 -3.10
CA CYS A 562 24.34 5.64 -3.78
C CYS A 562 24.42 5.83 -5.30
N GLU A 563 25.61 6.13 -5.84
CA GLU A 563 25.76 6.47 -7.26
C GLU A 563 25.29 5.34 -8.18
N GLU A 564 25.53 4.10 -7.80
CA GLU A 564 25.12 2.89 -8.54
C GLU A 564 23.59 2.77 -8.68
N VAL A 565 22.83 3.27 -7.70
CA VAL A 565 21.36 3.16 -7.63
C VAL A 565 20.65 4.47 -7.97
N HIS A 566 21.40 5.54 -8.24
CA HIS A 566 20.94 6.86 -8.69
C HIS A 566 19.95 7.61 -7.78
N ARG A 567 19.42 6.98 -6.73
CA ARG A 567 18.42 7.51 -5.81
C ARG A 567 18.85 7.32 -4.36
N MET A 568 18.29 8.13 -3.47
CA MET A 568 18.49 8.02 -2.03
C MET A 568 17.29 8.57 -1.27
N PHE A 569 17.15 8.21 0.00
CA PHE A 569 16.19 8.88 0.86
C PHE A 569 16.78 10.13 1.48
N LYS A 570 15.92 11.13 1.65
CA LYS A 570 16.19 12.34 2.43
C LYS A 570 15.11 12.51 3.48
N VAL A 571 15.51 12.60 4.74
CA VAL A 571 14.57 12.84 5.84
C VAL A 571 14.00 14.25 5.73
N TYR A 572 12.68 14.38 5.69
CA TYR A 572 11.98 15.65 5.71
C TYR A 572 11.73 16.08 7.17
N TRP A 573 12.71 16.78 7.74
CA TRP A 573 12.72 17.11 9.16
C TRP A 573 11.69 18.14 9.63
N ASP A 574 11.29 19.08 8.77
CA ASP A 574 10.48 20.23 9.13
C ASP A 574 9.06 20.12 8.50
N LEU A 575 8.32 19.03 8.81
CA LEU A 575 6.92 18.85 8.40
C LEU A 575 5.97 19.05 9.60
N ALA A 576 5.46 20.27 9.75
CA ALA A 576 4.76 20.71 10.96
C ALA A 576 3.63 19.77 11.42
N GLY A 577 2.83 19.23 10.50
CA GLY A 577 1.73 18.31 10.85
C GLY A 577 2.19 17.01 11.52
N LEU A 578 3.27 16.38 11.03
CA LEU A 578 3.85 15.17 11.63
C LEU A 578 4.59 15.50 12.94
N ASN A 579 5.38 16.57 12.93
CA ASN A 579 6.23 16.95 14.07
C ASN A 579 5.44 17.34 15.33
N LEU A 580 4.16 17.68 15.21
CA LEU A 580 3.28 17.96 16.35
C LEU A 580 2.81 16.70 17.08
N ILE A 581 2.84 15.55 16.40
CA ILE A 581 2.43 14.26 16.96
C ILE A 581 3.62 13.66 17.71
N LYS A 582 3.49 13.55 19.03
CA LYS A 582 4.50 12.97 19.91
C LYS A 582 4.17 11.52 20.21
N ASP A 583 5.18 10.74 20.58
CA ASP A 583 5.07 9.32 20.92
C ASP A 583 4.38 8.51 19.81
N ALA A 584 4.68 8.84 18.56
CA ALA A 584 4.22 8.11 17.38
C ALA A 584 4.83 6.71 17.36
N ILE A 585 4.04 5.70 17.00
CA ILE A 585 4.44 4.29 16.98
C ILE A 585 4.27 3.64 15.60
N VAL A 586 3.38 4.17 14.76
CA VAL A 586 3.16 3.74 13.37
C VAL A 586 2.75 4.97 12.57
N ALA A 587 3.19 5.06 11.33
CA ALA A 587 2.70 6.04 10.37
C ALA A 587 2.59 5.37 9.00
N THR A 588 1.44 5.45 8.36
CA THR A 588 1.18 4.82 7.06
C THR A 588 0.46 5.78 6.11
N PHE A 589 0.57 5.51 4.81
CA PHE A 589 -0.12 6.25 3.77
C PHE A 589 -1.55 5.74 3.56
N PHE A 590 -2.46 6.63 3.19
CA PHE A 590 -3.84 6.30 2.88
C PHE A 590 -4.48 7.39 2.01
N ASP A 591 -5.24 7.05 0.98
CA ASP A 591 -6.00 8.01 0.16
C ASP A 591 -7.37 8.26 0.83
N ILE A 592 -7.44 9.27 1.70
CA ILE A 592 -8.62 9.51 2.57
C ILE A 592 -9.87 9.87 1.77
N TYR A 593 -9.69 10.62 0.68
CA TYR A 593 -10.78 11.20 -0.09
C TYR A 593 -11.04 10.47 -1.41
N GLU A 594 -10.36 9.34 -1.64
CA GLU A 594 -10.43 8.57 -2.88
C GLU A 594 -10.11 9.46 -4.12
N ASP A 595 -9.19 10.42 -3.95
CA ASP A 595 -8.79 11.40 -4.95
C ASP A 595 -7.42 11.10 -5.58
N GLY A 596 -6.77 10.00 -5.16
CA GLY A 596 -5.48 9.53 -5.63
C GLY A 596 -4.28 10.22 -5.00
N ILE A 597 -4.49 11.15 -4.06
CA ILE A 597 -3.41 11.77 -3.30
C ILE A 597 -3.23 10.97 -2.00
N LEU A 598 -2.01 10.48 -1.77
CA LEU A 598 -1.72 9.79 -0.51
C LEU A 598 -1.62 10.80 0.64
N ASP A 599 -2.52 10.66 1.60
CA ASP A 599 -2.51 11.31 2.91
C ASP A 599 -1.79 10.41 3.94
N ILE A 600 -1.73 10.86 5.20
CA ILE A 600 -0.99 10.15 6.25
C ILE A 600 -1.87 9.89 7.46
N ILE A 601 -1.85 8.64 7.95
CA ILE A 601 -2.41 8.24 9.23
C ILE A 601 -1.27 7.92 10.20
N VAL A 602 -1.29 8.51 11.39
CA VAL A 602 -0.30 8.29 12.45
C VAL A 602 -0.99 7.74 13.70
N LEU A 603 -0.43 6.67 14.24
CA LEU A 603 -0.81 6.11 15.54
C LEU A 603 0.15 6.62 16.62
N SER A 604 -0.37 7.15 17.72
CA SER A 604 0.45 7.61 18.84
C SER A 604 0.00 7.05 20.18
N LYS A 605 0.92 6.91 21.12
CA LYS A 605 0.57 6.56 22.51
C LYS A 605 -0.17 7.71 23.19
N GLY A 606 -1.01 7.38 24.16
CA GLY A 606 -1.50 8.36 25.14
C GLY A 606 -2.88 8.95 24.89
N TYR A 607 -3.80 8.24 24.21
CA TYR A 607 -5.21 8.63 24.20
C TYR A 607 -5.84 8.49 25.60
N THR A 608 -5.62 7.33 26.23
CA THR A 608 -5.78 7.07 27.68
C THR A 608 -4.51 6.38 28.18
N LYS A 609 -4.45 5.95 29.46
CA LYS A 609 -3.25 5.26 30.00
C LYS A 609 -2.80 4.05 29.17
N ASN A 610 -3.69 3.41 28.39
CA ASN A 610 -3.40 2.20 27.62
C ASN A 610 -3.83 2.26 26.14
N ASP A 611 -4.52 3.32 25.69
CA ASP A 611 -5.07 3.37 24.32
C ASP A 611 -4.20 4.21 23.36
N VAL A 612 -4.29 3.85 22.09
CA VAL A 612 -3.61 4.49 20.96
C VAL A 612 -4.53 5.56 20.36
N ALA A 613 -4.00 6.76 20.11
CA ALA A 613 -4.70 7.81 19.38
C ALA A 613 -4.45 7.65 17.88
N ILE A 614 -5.48 7.90 17.07
CA ILE A 614 -5.40 7.94 15.61
C ILE A 614 -5.37 9.41 15.19
N HIS A 615 -4.37 9.80 14.41
CA HIS A 615 -4.26 11.12 13.82
C HIS A 615 -4.26 10.98 12.31
N THR A 616 -5.01 11.82 11.61
CA THR A 616 -5.04 11.86 10.15
C THR A 616 -4.67 13.23 9.64
N LEU A 617 -3.75 13.23 8.68
CA LEU A 617 -3.12 14.39 8.12
C LEU A 617 -3.34 14.39 6.62
N LYS A 618 -4.22 15.28 6.15
CA LYS A 618 -4.45 15.52 4.73
C LYS A 618 -3.21 16.15 4.12
N ASN A 619 -2.77 15.59 3.00
CA ASN A 619 -1.73 16.13 2.15
C ASN A 619 -2.31 17.25 1.29
N ASN A 620 -1.98 18.50 1.61
CA ASN A 620 -2.38 19.66 0.80
C ASN A 620 -1.42 19.88 -0.38
N PHE A 621 -1.13 18.82 -1.12
CA PHE A 621 -0.33 18.86 -2.33
C PHE A 621 -1.22 19.38 -3.47
N GLU A 622 -0.92 20.58 -3.99
CA GLU A 622 -1.60 21.09 -5.19
C GLU A 622 -1.18 20.24 -6.40
N ALA A 623 -2.13 19.46 -6.92
CA ALA A 623 -1.93 18.46 -7.95
C ALA A 623 -1.62 19.07 -9.32
N ASP A 624 -0.36 19.43 -9.55
CA ASP A 624 0.21 19.52 -10.90
C ASP A 624 0.74 18.17 -11.40
N ALA A 625 0.72 17.14 -10.55
CA ALA A 625 1.18 15.79 -10.86
C ALA A 625 0.01 14.84 -11.11
N TYR A 626 0.18 13.95 -12.08
CA TYR A 626 -0.79 12.95 -12.47
C TYR A 626 -0.57 11.65 -11.72
N PHE A 627 -1.62 10.86 -11.54
CA PHE A 627 -1.53 9.51 -10.98
C PHE A 627 -2.37 8.52 -11.79
N VAL A 628 -2.17 7.22 -11.54
CA VAL A 628 -3.16 6.19 -11.83
C VAL A 628 -3.35 5.33 -10.58
N LYS A 629 -4.61 5.11 -10.18
CA LYS A 629 -4.96 4.24 -9.07
C LYS A 629 -5.43 2.90 -9.62
N VAL A 630 -4.75 1.81 -9.32
CA VAL A 630 -5.06 0.47 -9.86
C VAL A 630 -5.45 -0.47 -8.72
N ILE A 631 -6.59 -1.14 -8.89
CA ILE A 631 -7.11 -2.16 -7.98
C ILE A 631 -7.26 -3.46 -8.77
N VAL A 632 -6.64 -4.55 -8.32
CA VAL A 632 -6.81 -5.88 -8.93
C VAL A 632 -7.66 -6.74 -7.98
N LEU A 633 -8.78 -7.24 -8.47
CA LEU A 633 -9.73 -8.04 -7.68
C LEU A 633 -9.48 -9.54 -7.85
N SER A 634 -10.10 -10.38 -7.01
CA SER A 634 -9.94 -11.85 -7.08
C SER A 634 -10.33 -12.41 -8.45
N GLY A 635 -11.34 -11.86 -9.11
CA GLY A 635 -11.74 -12.33 -10.44
C GLY A 635 -12.32 -13.75 -10.46
N LEU A 636 -12.88 -14.22 -9.34
CA LEU A 636 -13.70 -15.44 -9.27
C LEU A 636 -15.03 -15.28 -10.02
N CYS A 637 -15.54 -14.04 -10.09
CA CYS A 637 -16.72 -13.65 -10.85
C CYS A 637 -16.57 -12.19 -11.36
N SER A 638 -17.47 -11.76 -12.26
CA SER A 638 -17.43 -10.41 -12.85
C SER A 638 -18.66 -9.56 -12.55
N ASN A 639 -19.86 -10.06 -12.87
CA ASN A 639 -21.13 -9.38 -12.60
C ASN A 639 -22.20 -10.31 -11.99
N ASP A 640 -22.17 -11.61 -12.33
CA ASP A 640 -23.09 -12.63 -11.83
C ASP A 640 -22.45 -13.46 -10.72
N CYS A 641 -22.11 -12.82 -9.61
CA CYS A 641 -21.48 -13.50 -8.47
C CYS A 641 -22.51 -14.31 -7.66
N PRO A 642 -22.05 -15.31 -6.89
CA PRO A 642 -22.89 -16.01 -5.92
C PRO A 642 -23.69 -15.01 -5.06
N ARG A 643 -24.94 -15.34 -4.76
CA ARG A 643 -25.86 -14.52 -3.95
C ARG A 643 -26.10 -13.09 -4.49
N LYS A 644 -25.74 -12.78 -5.75
CA LYS A 644 -25.89 -11.47 -6.41
C LYS A 644 -25.08 -10.35 -5.73
N ILE A 645 -23.93 -10.70 -5.16
CA ILE A 645 -23.01 -9.75 -4.54
C ILE A 645 -22.23 -9.01 -5.63
N THR A 646 -21.82 -7.78 -5.33
CA THR A 646 -20.92 -7.00 -6.18
C THR A 646 -19.46 -7.35 -5.87
N PRO A 647 -18.65 -7.82 -6.83
CA PRO A 647 -17.32 -8.38 -6.57
C PRO A 647 -16.21 -7.36 -6.29
N PHE A 648 -16.55 -6.12 -5.91
CA PHE A 648 -15.58 -5.03 -5.79
C PHE A 648 -14.86 -4.98 -4.43
N GLY A 649 -15.34 -5.73 -3.43
CA GLY A 649 -14.96 -5.52 -2.03
C GLY A 649 -13.92 -6.49 -1.45
N VAL A 650 -13.23 -7.30 -2.25
CA VAL A 650 -12.33 -8.34 -1.71
C VAL A 650 -10.86 -8.05 -1.98
N ASN A 651 -10.02 -8.27 -0.96
CA ASN A 651 -8.59 -8.04 -1.00
C ASN A 651 -7.88 -9.22 -1.68
N GLN A 652 -7.22 -8.98 -2.81
CA GLN A 652 -6.44 -10.00 -3.53
C GLN A 652 -4.92 -9.82 -3.30
N PRO A 653 -4.23 -10.77 -2.65
CA PRO A 653 -2.79 -10.75 -2.47
C PRO A 653 -2.03 -11.26 -3.70
N GLY A 654 -0.89 -10.62 -4.02
CA GLY A 654 0.03 -11.07 -5.05
C GLY A 654 -0.09 -10.48 -6.47
N PRO A 655 -1.13 -9.72 -6.88
CA PRO A 655 -1.11 -9.05 -8.18
C PRO A 655 0.10 -8.13 -8.34
N TYR A 656 0.66 -8.13 -9.54
CA TYR A 656 1.76 -7.24 -9.93
C TYR A 656 1.30 -6.28 -11.01
N ILE A 657 1.55 -4.98 -10.81
CA ILE A 657 1.15 -3.90 -11.72
C ILE A 657 2.43 -3.23 -12.22
N MET A 658 2.54 -3.06 -13.53
CA MET A 658 3.62 -2.30 -14.16
C MET A 658 3.07 -1.38 -15.23
N TYR A 659 3.57 -0.16 -15.32
CA TYR A 659 3.25 0.75 -16.40
C TYR A 659 4.49 1.20 -17.14
N THR A 660 4.29 1.63 -18.38
CA THR A 660 5.28 2.35 -19.18
C THR A 660 4.62 3.57 -19.80
N THR A 661 5.34 4.69 -19.79
CA THR A 661 4.92 5.96 -20.38
C THR A 661 6.15 6.74 -20.84
N VAL A 662 5.93 7.92 -21.39
CA VAL A 662 6.99 8.82 -21.86
C VAL A 662 6.83 10.18 -21.17
N ASP A 663 7.92 10.71 -20.63
CA ASP A 663 7.93 12.02 -19.98
C ASP A 663 7.85 13.18 -21.01
N ALA A 664 7.77 14.42 -20.54
CA ALA A 664 7.75 15.61 -21.42
C ALA A 664 8.99 15.74 -22.32
N ASN A 665 10.12 15.14 -21.94
CA ASN A 665 11.38 15.20 -22.65
C ASN A 665 11.54 14.07 -23.68
N GLY A 666 10.59 13.11 -23.72
CA GLY A 666 10.65 11.96 -24.60
C GLY A 666 11.39 10.75 -24.00
N TYR A 667 11.73 10.77 -22.71
CA TYR A 667 12.34 9.63 -22.03
C TYR A 667 11.27 8.65 -21.55
N LEU A 668 11.57 7.36 -21.72
CA LEU A 668 10.77 6.28 -21.17
C LEU A 668 10.76 6.36 -19.64
N LYS A 669 9.57 6.28 -19.07
CA LYS A 669 9.34 6.19 -17.63
C LYS A 669 8.57 4.91 -17.36
N ASN A 670 9.11 4.09 -16.49
CA ASN A 670 8.46 2.89 -16.00
C ASN A 670 8.06 3.09 -14.54
N GLY A 671 7.19 2.22 -14.07
CA GLY A 671 6.91 2.13 -12.65
C GLY A 671 6.16 0.84 -12.37
N SER A 672 6.43 0.24 -11.24
CA SER A 672 5.75 -0.99 -10.81
C SER A 672 5.36 -0.98 -9.34
N ALA A 673 4.39 -1.83 -9.00
CA ALA A 673 3.97 -2.06 -7.62
C ALA A 673 3.34 -3.45 -7.47
N GLY A 674 3.59 -4.08 -6.33
CA GLY A 674 2.90 -5.30 -5.90
C GLY A 674 1.72 -4.98 -4.98
N GLN A 675 0.57 -5.59 -5.22
CA GLN A 675 -0.61 -5.44 -4.38
C GLN A 675 -0.59 -6.45 -3.23
N LEU A 676 -0.74 -5.95 -1.99
CA LEU A 676 -0.91 -6.77 -0.78
C LEU A 676 0.13 -7.91 -0.66
N SER A 677 1.40 -7.58 -0.87
CA SER A 677 2.51 -8.52 -0.79
C SER A 677 2.86 -8.96 0.63
N GLN A 678 2.46 -8.22 1.67
CA GLN A 678 2.76 -8.52 3.07
C GLN A 678 1.53 -8.32 3.96
N SER A 679 1.29 -9.25 4.89
CA SER A 679 0.13 -9.22 5.80
C SER A 679 0.48 -9.27 7.29
N ALA A 680 1.73 -9.63 7.63
CA ALA A 680 2.18 -9.77 9.01
C ALA A 680 2.71 -8.45 9.58
N HIS A 681 2.68 -8.32 10.91
CA HIS A 681 3.35 -7.28 11.69
C HIS A 681 2.93 -5.84 11.35
N LEU A 682 1.63 -5.61 11.13
CA LEU A 682 1.07 -4.30 10.75
C LEU A 682 1.74 -3.72 9.48
N ALA A 683 1.87 -4.58 8.45
CA ALA A 683 2.33 -4.17 7.13
C ALA A 683 1.51 -2.99 6.56
N LEU A 684 0.21 -2.92 6.87
CA LEU A 684 -0.69 -1.81 6.52
C LEU A 684 -0.62 -1.42 5.03
N GLN A 685 -0.46 -2.40 4.15
CA GLN A 685 -0.53 -2.19 2.71
C GLN A 685 -1.97 -1.92 2.29
N LEU A 686 -2.13 -1.03 1.32
CA LEU A 686 -3.43 -0.65 0.77
C LEU A 686 -3.94 -1.76 -0.17
N PRO A 687 -5.27 -1.94 -0.29
CA PRO A 687 -5.85 -2.93 -1.21
C PRO A 687 -5.80 -2.48 -2.68
N TYR A 688 -5.05 -1.42 -2.97
CA TYR A 688 -4.85 -0.79 -4.26
C TYR A 688 -3.46 -0.17 -4.33
N ASN A 689 -3.03 0.17 -5.54
CA ASN A 689 -1.77 0.85 -5.78
C ASN A 689 -2.03 2.22 -6.40
N VAL A 690 -1.45 3.27 -5.81
CA VAL A 690 -1.41 4.62 -6.39
C VAL A 690 -0.03 4.81 -6.99
N LEU A 691 0.02 4.97 -8.31
CA LEU A 691 1.25 5.12 -9.07
C LEU A 691 1.33 6.57 -9.56
N GLY A 692 2.31 7.33 -9.05
CA GLY A 692 2.57 8.70 -9.49
C GLY A 692 3.21 8.74 -10.86
N LEU A 693 2.76 9.66 -11.69
CA LEU A 693 3.21 9.82 -13.08
C LEU A 693 4.02 11.12 -13.25
N GLY A 694 4.05 11.99 -12.26
CA GLY A 694 4.65 13.31 -12.35
C GLY A 694 3.82 14.27 -13.19
N ARG A 695 4.41 15.41 -13.60
CA ARG A 695 3.67 16.55 -14.17
C ARG A 695 3.34 16.48 -15.66
N SER A 696 3.69 15.41 -16.35
CA SER A 696 3.71 15.41 -17.82
C SER A 696 3.29 14.10 -18.46
N ALA A 697 2.36 13.38 -17.84
CA ALA A 697 1.74 12.22 -18.46
C ALA A 697 0.48 12.64 -19.23
N ASN A 698 0.49 12.47 -20.55
CA ASN A 698 -0.71 12.64 -21.38
C ASN A 698 -1.61 11.40 -21.33
N PHE A 699 -0.99 10.22 -21.38
CA PHE A 699 -1.59 8.90 -21.23
C PHE A 699 -0.49 7.90 -20.84
N LEU A 700 -0.87 6.79 -20.22
CA LEU A 700 0.05 5.66 -20.08
C LEU A 700 0.01 4.86 -21.39
N ASP A 701 1.18 4.60 -21.97
CA ASP A 701 1.30 3.86 -23.22
C ASP A 701 0.85 2.42 -23.01
N HIS A 702 1.37 1.79 -21.95
CA HIS A 702 1.07 0.41 -21.59
C HIS A 702 0.89 0.28 -20.08
N LEU A 703 -0.13 -0.48 -19.66
CA LEU A 703 -0.34 -0.94 -18.30
C LEU A 703 -0.48 -2.46 -18.34
N PHE A 704 0.37 -3.14 -17.57
CA PHE A 704 0.40 -4.57 -17.43
C PHE A 704 -0.09 -4.96 -16.03
N VAL A 705 -0.92 -6.00 -15.96
CA VAL A 705 -1.29 -6.65 -14.71
C VAL A 705 -1.01 -8.14 -14.81
N GLY A 706 -0.27 -8.66 -13.83
CA GLY A 706 -0.03 -10.08 -13.62
C GLY A 706 -0.72 -10.57 -12.36
N ILE A 707 -1.08 -11.86 -12.33
CA ILE A 707 -1.60 -12.56 -11.15
C ILE A 707 -0.90 -13.91 -10.98
N PRO A 708 -0.92 -14.50 -9.77
CA PRO A 708 -0.29 -15.78 -9.48
C PRO A 708 -0.70 -16.91 -10.45
N ARG A 709 0.25 -17.82 -10.71
CA ARG A 709 0.04 -18.98 -11.59
C ARG A 709 -0.41 -20.21 -10.79
N PRO A 710 -1.44 -20.93 -11.26
CA PRO A 710 -1.83 -22.18 -10.63
C PRO A 710 -0.92 -23.34 -11.05
N SER A 711 -0.89 -24.38 -10.21
CA SER A 711 -0.04 -25.56 -10.46
C SER A 711 -0.35 -26.23 -11.80
N GLY A 712 0.70 -26.43 -12.61
CA GLY A 712 0.61 -27.06 -13.92
C GLY A 712 0.34 -26.10 -15.08
N GLU A 713 0.00 -24.84 -14.81
CA GLU A 713 -0.13 -23.81 -15.84
C GLU A 713 1.24 -23.18 -16.14
N LYS A 714 1.70 -23.34 -17.39
CA LYS A 714 3.00 -22.79 -17.83
C LYS A 714 2.89 -21.37 -18.37
N SER A 715 1.70 -20.95 -18.80
CA SER A 715 1.46 -19.60 -19.29
C SER A 715 1.50 -18.60 -18.15
N ILE A 716 2.20 -17.49 -18.37
CA ILE A 716 2.09 -16.32 -17.51
C ILE A 716 0.68 -15.75 -17.65
N ARG A 717 0.00 -15.57 -16.51
CA ARG A 717 -1.32 -14.94 -16.45
C ARG A 717 -1.14 -13.43 -16.35
N LYS A 718 -0.96 -12.80 -17.51
CA LYS A 718 -0.86 -11.34 -17.60
C LYS A 718 -1.69 -10.76 -18.74
N GLN A 719 -2.16 -9.54 -18.53
CA GLN A 719 -2.89 -8.77 -19.53
C GLN A 719 -2.33 -7.35 -19.64
N GLU A 720 -2.42 -6.81 -20.85
CA GLU A 720 -1.98 -5.47 -21.21
C GLU A 720 -3.18 -4.61 -21.62
N TRP A 721 -3.21 -3.37 -21.16
CA TRP A 721 -4.06 -2.30 -21.65
C TRP A 721 -3.22 -1.12 -22.12
N THR A 722 -3.69 -0.41 -23.14
CA THR A 722 -2.98 0.72 -23.74
C THR A 722 -3.78 2.00 -23.64
N ALA A 723 -3.08 3.14 -23.74
CA ALA A 723 -3.68 4.47 -23.73
C ALA A 723 -4.59 4.73 -22.52
N ILE A 724 -4.10 4.39 -21.32
CA ILE A 724 -4.83 4.65 -20.07
C ILE A 724 -4.79 6.14 -19.74
N ILE A 725 -5.94 6.69 -19.38
CA ILE A 725 -6.10 8.11 -19.06
C ILE A 725 -5.58 8.36 -17.63
N PRO A 726 -4.68 9.33 -17.39
CA PRO A 726 -4.24 9.69 -16.05
C PRO A 726 -5.36 10.30 -15.18
N ASN A 727 -5.12 10.45 -13.88
CA ASN A 727 -6.10 10.90 -12.88
C ASN A 727 -7.38 10.07 -12.91
N SER A 728 -7.19 8.75 -12.98
CA SER A 728 -8.27 7.78 -13.06
C SER A 728 -8.03 6.64 -12.09
N GLN A 729 -9.13 6.02 -11.70
CA GLN A 729 -9.14 4.77 -10.97
C GLN A 729 -9.48 3.64 -11.92
N LEU A 730 -8.60 2.64 -12.00
CA LEU A 730 -8.75 1.45 -12.81
C LEU A 730 -9.00 0.24 -11.91
N ILE A 731 -10.17 -0.38 -12.07
CA ILE A 731 -10.50 -1.65 -11.42
C ILE A 731 -10.32 -2.78 -12.43
N VAL A 732 -9.33 -3.63 -12.20
CA VAL A 732 -9.02 -4.80 -13.02
C VAL A 732 -9.72 -6.03 -12.44
N ILE A 733 -10.52 -6.68 -13.29
CA ILE A 733 -11.24 -7.91 -12.95
C ILE A 733 -10.65 -9.03 -13.82
N PRO A 734 -9.78 -9.89 -13.25
CA PRO A 734 -9.16 -10.98 -13.99
C PRO A 734 -10.13 -12.15 -14.18
N TYR A 735 -11.21 -11.95 -14.95
CA TYR A 735 -12.23 -12.95 -15.23
C TYR A 735 -12.50 -13.10 -16.74
N PRO A 736 -12.63 -14.32 -17.29
CA PRO A 736 -12.24 -15.58 -16.67
C PRO A 736 -10.73 -15.64 -16.48
N HIS A 737 -10.30 -16.15 -15.33
CA HIS A 737 -8.98 -15.92 -14.79
C HIS A 737 -7.85 -16.68 -15.53
N ASN A 738 -8.22 -17.73 -16.27
CA ASN A 738 -7.37 -18.54 -17.14
C ASN A 738 -7.26 -18.01 -18.59
N VAL A 739 -7.99 -16.95 -18.95
CA VAL A 739 -7.90 -16.33 -20.28
C VAL A 739 -7.60 -14.84 -20.14
N PRO A 740 -6.31 -14.46 -19.97
CA PRO A 740 -5.91 -13.06 -19.72
C PRO A 740 -6.45 -12.04 -20.72
N ARG A 741 -6.57 -12.42 -21.99
CA ARG A 741 -7.12 -11.57 -23.05
C ARG A 741 -8.58 -11.16 -22.86
N SER A 742 -9.32 -11.92 -22.04
CA SER A 742 -10.74 -11.67 -21.76
C SER A 742 -10.96 -10.83 -20.51
N TRP A 743 -9.89 -10.52 -19.76
CA TRP A 743 -9.99 -9.71 -18.55
C TRP A 743 -10.51 -8.32 -18.87
N SER A 744 -11.28 -7.78 -17.92
CA SER A 744 -11.90 -6.47 -18.07
C SER A 744 -11.25 -5.47 -17.12
N ALA A 745 -11.07 -4.24 -17.58
CA ALA A 745 -10.67 -3.12 -16.75
C ALA A 745 -11.75 -2.04 -16.81
N LYS A 746 -12.26 -1.63 -15.66
CA LYS A 746 -13.29 -0.58 -15.52
C LYS A 746 -12.60 0.71 -15.09
N LEU A 747 -12.65 1.73 -15.94
CA LEU A 747 -12.08 3.04 -15.69
C LEU A 747 -13.13 3.97 -15.06
N TYR A 748 -12.80 4.56 -13.92
CA TYR A 748 -13.59 5.59 -13.26
C TYR A 748 -12.81 6.90 -13.25
N LEU A 749 -13.48 7.97 -13.66
CA LEU A 749 -12.95 9.31 -13.63
C LEU A 749 -13.59 10.02 -12.44
N THR A 750 -12.78 10.53 -11.52
CA THR A 750 -13.23 11.38 -10.43
C THR A 750 -13.75 12.69 -11.03
N PRO A 751 -15.06 12.98 -10.95
CA PRO A 751 -15.60 14.18 -11.55
C PRO A 751 -15.10 15.39 -10.75
N SER A 752 -14.22 16.20 -11.35
CA SER A 752 -13.80 17.45 -10.71
C SER A 752 -14.99 18.40 -10.57
N ASN A 753 -15.11 19.08 -9.42
CA ASN A 753 -16.10 20.16 -9.21
C ASN A 753 -15.99 21.26 -10.30
N ILE A 754 -14.83 21.36 -10.95
CA ILE A 754 -14.58 22.26 -12.09
C ILE A 754 -15.43 21.86 -13.31
N VAL A 755 -15.81 20.59 -13.48
CA VAL A 755 -16.65 20.16 -14.62
C VAL A 755 -18.01 20.86 -14.60
N LEU A 756 -18.62 21.01 -13.42
CA LEU A 756 -19.89 21.73 -13.30
C LEU A 756 -19.70 23.23 -13.56
N LEU A 757 -18.67 23.83 -12.98
CA LEU A 757 -18.33 25.25 -13.19
C LEU A 757 -18.01 25.56 -14.66
N THR A 758 -17.26 24.70 -15.34
CA THR A 758 -16.94 24.84 -16.77
C THR A 758 -18.16 24.63 -17.64
N ALA A 759 -19.05 23.68 -17.29
CA ALA A 759 -20.33 23.53 -17.99
C ALA A 759 -21.21 24.79 -17.83
N VAL A 760 -21.31 25.35 -16.62
CA VAL A 760 -22.04 26.60 -16.37
C VAL A 760 -21.41 27.77 -17.14
N ALA A 761 -20.08 27.89 -17.12
CA ALA A 761 -19.35 28.92 -17.87
C ALA A 761 -19.57 28.77 -19.38
N LEU A 762 -19.50 27.55 -19.92
CA LEU A 762 -19.73 27.26 -21.34
C LEU A 762 -21.17 27.61 -21.74
N ILE A 763 -22.17 27.23 -20.94
CA ILE A 763 -23.57 27.62 -21.16
C ILE A 763 -23.71 29.15 -21.14
N GLY A 764 -23.06 29.82 -20.19
CA GLY A 764 -23.04 31.28 -20.11
C GLY A 764 -22.46 31.95 -21.36
N VAL A 765 -21.33 31.44 -21.86
CA VAL A 765 -20.70 31.92 -23.10
C VAL A 765 -21.60 31.66 -24.31
N CYS A 766 -22.22 30.48 -24.41
CA CYS A 766 -23.16 30.17 -25.48
C CYS A 766 -24.37 31.11 -25.49
N ILE A 767 -24.98 31.40 -24.32
CA ILE A 767 -26.10 32.34 -24.19
C ILE A 767 -25.66 33.75 -24.58
N PHE A 768 -24.47 34.17 -24.15
CA PHE A 768 -23.93 35.49 -24.49
C PHE A 768 -23.72 35.65 -26.00
N ILE A 769 -23.15 34.64 -26.67
CA ILE A 769 -22.99 34.64 -28.12
C ILE A 769 -24.34 34.65 -28.82
N LEU A 770 -25.31 33.85 -28.37
CA LEU A 770 -26.67 33.85 -28.93
C LEU A 770 -27.37 35.20 -28.78
N ALA A 771 -27.18 35.89 -27.66
CA ALA A 771 -27.71 37.23 -27.45
C ALA A 771 -27.10 38.25 -28.43
N ILE A 772 -25.78 38.20 -28.65
CA ILE A 772 -25.11 39.04 -29.65
C ILE A 772 -25.66 38.75 -31.04
N ILE A 773 -25.77 37.47 -31.43
CA ILE A 773 -26.33 37.07 -32.73
C ILE A 773 -27.77 37.59 -32.88
N ALA A 774 -28.60 37.48 -31.84
CA ALA A 774 -29.97 37.97 -31.86
C ALA A 774 -30.05 39.50 -32.02
N ILE A 775 -29.19 40.25 -31.31
CA ILE A 775 -29.11 41.71 -31.42
C ILE A 775 -28.67 42.12 -32.82
N LEU A 776 -27.62 41.49 -33.36
CA LEU A 776 -27.13 41.77 -34.71
C LEU A 776 -28.19 41.44 -35.77
N HIS A 777 -28.88 40.31 -35.62
CA HIS A 777 -29.96 39.92 -36.53
C HIS A 777 -31.18 40.84 -36.45
N TRP A 778 -31.49 41.37 -35.26
CA TRP A 778 -32.51 42.40 -35.08
C TRP A 778 -32.11 43.71 -35.78
N GLN A 779 -30.86 44.16 -35.60
CA GLN A 779 -30.35 45.35 -36.26
C GLN A 779 -30.38 45.20 -37.78
N GLU A 780 -30.03 44.03 -38.31
CA GLU A 780 -30.10 43.72 -39.74
C GLU A 780 -31.54 43.82 -40.27
N LYS A 781 -32.52 43.22 -39.57
CA LYS A 781 -33.94 43.31 -39.94
C LYS A 781 -34.48 44.73 -39.88
N VAL A 782 -34.11 45.51 -38.88
CA VAL A 782 -34.51 46.92 -38.76
C VAL A 782 -33.87 47.76 -39.86
N CYS A 783 -32.59 47.55 -40.18
CA CYS A 783 -31.91 48.24 -41.27
C CYS A 783 -32.56 47.93 -42.62
N PHE A 784 -32.89 46.66 -42.88
CA PHE A 784 -33.60 46.25 -44.08
C PHE A 784 -35.00 46.90 -44.18
N SER A 785 -35.73 46.98 -43.08
CA SER A 785 -37.05 47.62 -43.04
C SER A 785 -36.98 49.13 -43.29
N ILE A 786 -35.97 49.82 -42.74
CA ILE A 786 -35.73 51.24 -42.98
C ILE A 786 -35.32 51.50 -44.44
N GLN A 787 -34.47 50.66 -45.02
CA GLN A 787 -34.02 50.79 -46.40
C GLN A 787 -35.15 50.53 -47.41
N THR A 788 -36.08 49.63 -47.08
CA THR A 788 -37.31 49.39 -47.85
C THR A 788 -38.28 50.57 -47.73
N LEU A 789 -38.41 51.17 -46.55
CA LEU A 789 -39.20 52.39 -46.33
C LEU A 789 -38.64 53.60 -47.07
N VAL A 790 -37.31 53.76 -47.12
CA VAL A 790 -36.65 54.83 -47.90
C VAL A 790 -36.85 54.63 -49.40
N HIS A 791 -36.87 53.39 -49.89
CA HIS A 791 -37.21 53.08 -51.29
C HIS A 791 -38.69 53.25 -51.64
N LEU A 792 -39.59 53.25 -50.65
CA LEU A 792 -41.03 53.53 -50.82
C LEU A 792 -41.36 55.02 -50.64
N LEU A 793 -40.46 55.80 -50.05
CA LEU A 793 -40.58 57.25 -49.84
C LEU A 793 -39.84 58.09 -50.89
N TRP A 794 -39.09 57.45 -51.79
CA TRP A 794 -38.52 58.00 -53.02
C TRP A 794 -39.38 57.56 -54.21
#